data_AF-S9PEQ5-F1
#
_entry.id   AF-S9PEQ5-F1
#
_cell.length_a   1.000
_cell.length_b   1.000
_cell.length_c   1.000
_cell.angle_alpha   90.00
_cell.angle_beta   90.00
_cell.angle_gamma   90.00
#
_symmetry.space_group_name_H-M   'P 1'
#
loop_
_entity.id
_entity.type
_entity.pdbx_description
1 polymer ?
#
loop_
_entity_poly.entity_id
_entity_poly.type
_entity_poly.pdbx_seq_one_letter_code
_entity_poly.pdbx_strand_id
1 'polypeptide(L)'
;MAIVAADVVKGLLGAVAASAGVNPFLKWILDSAIFPGLLKDWLFPVPAEDVFKVLESRITALVDKRVEAAVGAAAFERVKADLQGLGAAFADYANVVDLDERRYRLAVLLVQADVSAASVEAVPDRYLYLLTDALVVIAVAHTAALLDQVQQHPERYENQIALDTAAIRYSELAGRLRDRFLWYRMGQIAGGVGEVIEKESDRRPSATGEQKIVKFSAYDDMALWWMSPNKYRTEFLGGLETGWVQAVGMDRAYFEKKQEAAARVVAYGEEQKKKVYDWWGEHLTNHTQEFLHLVDWKGRESGRKPRDRTVVRAWPLGRVVAPDASATALDRIDLFLAQQMDTFSVSGPRYVQTYRVPGEPRVGTQSNLFYRADTYDTAVASIYFAARGDLRRAGDLADGLCIALEHDPIGGGRIVAATHATALLDRAEGYATSIFPADGATRDVGNACWAGIALTRMYAATRQYRYLHHAISIAGWVYKEHASKDAWQGYTGGEDAWGQKRAWRSVEHNVDAFALFTNLYRLTSEARWVAAAQRAQRLVKACYVPEGYYVTGTGVSDVLNAGVVPADVQTWTALAGVNPAGNASSLRFLLDRLSTTTAGFAGFKFALAGEGVQNEVTAGAVMALHLMGGDLRDGAEPYFDSLVRQQLEAPGTVGAGLVATPGVEAKTGAGLDWSYFNWPHAASSAWTGLALLARDDARANPYAPVG
;
A
#
# COMPACT_ATOMS: atom_id res chain seq x y z
N MET A 1 36.42 -6.35 -0.59
CA MET A 1 35.01 -6.50 -1.00
C MET A 1 34.69 -5.65 -2.22
N ALA A 2 35.05 -4.36 -2.29
CA ALA A 2 34.91 -3.56 -3.52
C ALA A 2 35.50 -4.22 -4.78
N ILE A 3 36.69 -4.84 -4.67
CA ILE A 3 37.31 -5.63 -5.75
C ILE A 3 36.42 -6.81 -6.17
N VAL A 4 35.85 -7.55 -5.21
CA VAL A 4 34.99 -8.71 -5.46
C VAL A 4 33.66 -8.30 -6.10
N ALA A 5 33.04 -7.21 -5.64
CA ALA A 5 31.82 -6.69 -6.23
C ALA A 5 32.04 -6.20 -7.68
N ALA A 6 33.17 -5.53 -7.94
CA ALA A 6 33.55 -5.10 -9.28
C ALA A 6 33.71 -6.27 -10.26
N ASP A 7 34.34 -7.36 -9.81
CA ASP A 7 34.56 -8.55 -10.65
C ASP A 7 33.25 -9.29 -10.94
N VAL A 8 32.30 -9.28 -10.00
CA VAL A 8 30.96 -9.87 -10.17
C VAL A 8 30.10 -9.07 -11.15
N VAL A 9 30.10 -7.74 -11.03
CA VAL A 9 29.39 -6.86 -11.96
C VAL A 9 29.97 -6.99 -13.37
N LYS A 10 31.30 -7.06 -13.51
CA LYS A 10 31.96 -7.35 -14.80
C LYS A 10 31.58 -8.71 -15.37
N GLY A 11 31.46 -9.74 -14.52
CA GLY A 11 30.98 -11.06 -14.90
C GLY A 11 29.57 -11.04 -15.48
N LEU A 12 28.65 -10.32 -14.84
CA LEU A 12 27.28 -10.12 -15.32
C LEU A 12 27.26 -9.41 -16.69
N LEU A 13 28.05 -8.35 -16.85
CA LEU A 13 28.17 -7.63 -18.13
C LEU A 13 28.75 -8.52 -19.25
N GLY A 14 29.75 -9.35 -18.93
CA GLY A 14 30.32 -10.32 -19.87
C GLY A 14 29.32 -11.36 -20.38
N ALA A 15 28.37 -11.77 -19.53
CA ALA A 15 27.31 -12.72 -19.91
C ALA A 15 26.32 -12.14 -20.93
N VAL A 16 26.09 -10.82 -20.93
CA VAL A 16 25.20 -10.13 -21.88
C VAL A 16 25.80 -10.04 -23.28
N ALA A 17 27.11 -9.81 -23.37
CA ALA A 17 27.84 -9.66 -24.64
C ALA A 17 27.86 -10.93 -25.51
N ALA A 18 27.53 -12.10 -24.96
CA ALA A 18 27.51 -13.39 -25.67
C ALA A 18 26.21 -13.67 -26.47
N SER A 19 25.24 -12.75 -26.51
CA SER A 19 23.92 -12.99 -27.10
C SER A 19 23.65 -12.21 -28.40
N ALA A 20 24.17 -12.71 -29.53
CA ALA A 20 23.68 -12.39 -30.86
C ALA A 20 23.69 -13.67 -31.73
N GLY A 21 22.55 -14.37 -31.78
CA GLY A 21 22.32 -15.53 -32.66
C GLY A 21 22.15 -16.87 -31.93
N VAL A 22 21.12 -17.64 -32.31
CA VAL A 22 20.65 -18.85 -31.62
C VAL A 22 21.55 -20.08 -31.89
N ASN A 23 21.94 -20.75 -30.79
CA ASN A 23 22.34 -22.16 -30.61
C ASN A 23 23.63 -22.68 -31.29
N PRO A 24 24.78 -22.49 -30.62
CA PRO A 24 25.63 -23.62 -30.18
C PRO A 24 26.08 -23.52 -28.71
N PHE A 25 25.63 -22.50 -27.99
CA PHE A 25 26.14 -22.14 -26.66
C PHE A 25 25.58 -23.01 -25.53
N LEU A 26 24.38 -23.59 -25.67
CA LEU A 26 23.88 -24.57 -24.69
C LEU A 26 24.71 -25.86 -24.71
N LYS A 27 25.19 -26.27 -25.90
CA LYS A 27 26.09 -27.42 -26.06
C LYS A 27 27.53 -27.10 -25.60
N TRP A 28 27.99 -25.85 -25.74
CA TRP A 28 29.28 -25.42 -25.19
C TRP A 28 29.26 -25.22 -23.66
N ILE A 29 28.17 -24.69 -23.08
CA ILE A 29 27.99 -24.58 -21.62
C ILE A 29 27.91 -25.96 -20.96
N LEU A 30 27.25 -26.93 -21.62
CA LEU A 30 27.12 -28.31 -21.14
C LEU A 30 28.40 -29.15 -21.40
N ASP A 31 29.08 -29.00 -22.55
CA ASP A 31 30.21 -29.86 -22.95
C ASP A 31 31.60 -29.23 -22.70
N SER A 32 31.72 -27.93 -22.45
CA SER A 32 33.01 -27.23 -22.31
C SER A 32 33.15 -26.51 -20.96
N ALA A 33 33.31 -27.30 -19.90
CA ALA A 33 34.27 -27.15 -18.80
C ALA A 33 34.61 -25.76 -18.19
N ILE A 34 33.74 -24.75 -18.30
CA ILE A 34 33.98 -23.41 -17.70
C ILE A 34 32.91 -23.05 -16.66
N PHE A 35 31.64 -23.42 -16.86
CA PHE A 35 30.57 -23.10 -15.91
C PHE A 35 30.47 -24.01 -14.67
N PRO A 36 30.74 -25.34 -14.74
CA PRO A 36 30.84 -26.16 -13.53
C PRO A 36 32.07 -25.80 -12.69
N GLY A 37 33.15 -25.29 -13.31
CA GLY A 37 34.36 -24.86 -12.60
C GLY A 37 34.14 -23.54 -11.86
N LEU A 38 33.60 -22.53 -12.53
CA LEU A 38 33.38 -21.22 -11.91
C LEU A 38 32.29 -21.26 -10.82
N LEU A 39 31.20 -22.00 -11.01
CA LEU A 39 30.14 -22.05 -9.99
C LEU A 39 30.48 -22.96 -8.80
N LYS A 40 31.28 -24.01 -9.00
CA LYS A 40 31.74 -24.84 -7.88
C LYS A 40 32.76 -24.11 -7.01
N ASP A 41 33.58 -23.22 -7.59
CA ASP A 41 34.57 -22.45 -6.84
C ASP A 41 34.13 -21.02 -6.47
N TRP A 42 32.98 -20.53 -6.95
CA TRP A 42 32.47 -19.18 -6.62
C TRP A 42 31.15 -19.19 -5.84
N LEU A 43 30.25 -20.14 -6.13
CA LEU A 43 28.98 -20.27 -5.38
C LEU A 43 29.08 -21.28 -4.23
N PHE A 44 30.02 -22.24 -4.28
CA PHE A 44 30.36 -23.11 -3.12
C PHE A 44 31.84 -23.54 -3.02
N PRO A 45 32.81 -22.62 -2.80
CA PRO A 45 34.10 -23.02 -2.24
C PRO A 45 33.99 -23.08 -0.70
N VAL A 46 34.10 -24.25 -0.08
CA VAL A 46 34.62 -24.29 1.29
C VAL A 46 36.15 -24.41 1.20
N PRO A 47 36.97 -23.60 1.89
CA PRO A 47 36.72 -22.33 2.57
C PRO A 47 37.63 -21.19 2.05
N ALA A 48 37.01 -20.10 1.59
CA ALA A 48 37.54 -18.74 1.73
C ALA A 48 36.34 -17.78 1.78
N GLU A 49 35.64 -17.81 2.93
CA GLU A 49 34.50 -17.00 3.37
C GLU A 49 33.45 -16.59 2.31
N ASP A 50 32.30 -17.27 2.33
CA ASP A 50 31.04 -16.90 1.64
C ASP A 50 30.75 -15.38 1.76
N VAL A 51 30.61 -14.68 0.63
CA VAL A 51 30.44 -13.22 0.57
C VAL A 51 29.27 -12.74 1.42
N PHE A 52 28.18 -13.52 1.51
CA PHE A 52 27.05 -13.22 2.38
C PHE A 52 27.43 -13.39 3.85
N LYS A 53 28.20 -14.41 4.20
CA LYS A 53 28.74 -14.58 5.57
C LYS A 53 29.78 -13.53 5.94
N VAL A 54 30.61 -13.08 5.01
CA VAL A 54 31.57 -11.97 5.23
C VAL A 54 30.81 -10.69 5.52
N LEU A 55 29.76 -10.40 4.73
CA LEU A 55 28.92 -9.23 4.91
C LEU A 55 28.14 -9.32 6.23
N GLU A 56 27.56 -10.48 6.54
CA GLU A 56 26.90 -10.78 7.81
C GLU A 56 27.83 -10.58 9.00
N SER A 57 29.07 -11.07 8.92
CA SER A 57 30.08 -10.92 9.97
C SER A 57 30.46 -9.46 10.18
N ARG A 58 30.51 -8.67 9.11
CA ARG A 58 30.75 -7.23 9.17
C ARG A 58 29.58 -6.47 9.77
N ILE A 59 28.34 -6.77 9.37
CA ILE A 59 27.13 -6.15 9.97
C ILE A 59 27.01 -6.55 11.44
N THR A 60 27.32 -7.79 11.78
CA THR A 60 27.39 -8.27 13.17
C THR A 60 28.45 -7.49 13.95
N ALA A 61 29.65 -7.28 13.37
CA ALA A 61 30.66 -6.44 14.00
C ALA A 61 30.25 -4.96 14.14
N LEU A 62 29.40 -4.44 13.23
CA LEU A 62 28.84 -3.07 13.33
C LEU A 62 27.78 -2.98 14.44
N VAL A 63 26.94 -4.00 14.60
CA VAL A 63 26.00 -4.15 15.70
C VAL A 63 26.74 -4.27 17.04
N ASP A 64 27.76 -5.13 17.09
CA ASP A 64 28.51 -5.46 18.31
C ASP A 64 29.40 -4.30 18.79
N LYS A 65 29.90 -3.45 17.88
CA LYS A 65 30.77 -2.31 18.20
C LYS A 65 30.10 -1.14 18.96
N ARG A 66 28.90 -1.31 19.51
CA ARG A 66 28.14 -0.28 20.27
C ARG A 66 28.15 1.08 19.55
N VAL A 67 27.47 1.14 18.40
CA VAL A 67 27.02 2.43 17.88
C VAL A 67 26.07 3.04 18.93
N GLU A 68 26.55 4.01 19.70
CA GLU A 68 25.76 4.74 20.70
C GLU A 68 24.61 5.48 20.03
N ALA A 69 23.45 4.83 19.97
CA ALA A 69 22.10 5.35 20.14
C ALA A 69 21.13 4.23 19.72
N ALA A 70 20.22 3.83 20.61
CA ALA A 70 19.28 2.71 20.44
C ALA A 70 18.40 2.74 19.16
N VAL A 71 18.43 3.83 18.37
CA VAL A 71 17.68 3.98 17.11
C VAL A 71 18.37 3.27 15.93
N GLY A 72 19.71 3.11 15.93
CA GLY A 72 20.43 2.48 14.81
C GLY A 72 20.41 0.95 14.84
N ALA A 73 20.48 0.35 16.04
CA ALA A 73 20.64 -1.09 16.20
C ALA A 73 19.49 -1.92 15.59
N ALA A 74 18.24 -1.49 15.78
CA ALA A 74 17.08 -2.20 15.22
C ALA A 74 17.03 -2.14 13.69
N ALA A 75 17.52 -1.05 13.07
CA ALA A 75 17.61 -0.94 11.62
C ALA A 75 18.71 -1.87 11.07
N PHE A 76 19.87 -1.95 11.73
CA PHE A 76 20.94 -2.86 11.34
C PHE A 76 20.59 -4.33 11.54
N GLU A 77 19.90 -4.69 12.63
CA GLU A 77 19.37 -6.04 12.84
C GLU A 77 18.36 -6.44 11.77
N ARG A 78 17.51 -5.49 11.34
CA ARG A 78 16.58 -5.72 10.24
C ARG A 78 17.32 -5.96 8.92
N VAL A 79 18.26 -5.09 8.57
CA VAL A 79 19.09 -5.25 7.36
C VAL A 79 19.84 -6.58 7.38
N LYS A 80 20.37 -7.00 8.54
CA LYS A 80 21.00 -8.31 8.72
C LYS A 80 20.04 -9.45 8.41
N ALA A 81 18.85 -9.45 9.04
CA ALA A 81 17.84 -10.48 8.83
C ALA A 81 17.39 -10.56 7.37
N ASP A 82 17.21 -9.40 6.72
CA ASP A 82 16.79 -9.33 5.32
C ASP A 82 17.88 -9.84 4.37
N LEU A 83 19.16 -9.57 4.66
CA LEU A 83 20.29 -10.11 3.89
C LEU A 83 20.44 -11.63 4.06
N GLN A 84 20.17 -12.17 5.26
CA GLN A 84 20.12 -13.62 5.48
C GLN A 84 18.99 -14.25 4.66
N GLY A 85 17.80 -13.64 4.70
CA GLY A 85 16.66 -14.06 3.89
C GLY A 85 16.97 -13.99 2.39
N LEU A 86 17.67 -12.94 1.95
CA LEU A 86 18.09 -12.76 0.56
C LEU A 86 19.08 -13.84 0.13
N GLY A 87 20.09 -14.13 0.97
CA GLY A 87 21.04 -15.21 0.70
C GLY A 87 20.36 -16.57 0.59
N ALA A 88 19.40 -16.86 1.47
CA ALA A 88 18.61 -18.09 1.41
C ALA A 88 17.73 -18.16 0.16
N ALA A 89 17.01 -17.08 -0.17
CA ALA A 89 16.17 -17.02 -1.37
C ALA A 89 17.00 -17.15 -2.66
N PHE A 90 18.20 -16.58 -2.67
CA PHE A 90 19.12 -16.69 -3.80
C PHE A 90 19.65 -18.12 -3.94
N ALA A 91 20.05 -18.76 -2.84
CA ALA A 91 20.49 -20.15 -2.85
C ALA A 91 19.35 -21.09 -3.30
N ASP A 92 18.13 -20.88 -2.83
CA ASP A 92 16.96 -21.64 -3.25
C ASP A 92 16.68 -21.44 -4.75
N TYR A 93 16.75 -20.20 -5.25
CA TYR A 93 16.57 -19.91 -6.67
C TYR A 93 17.65 -20.57 -7.54
N ALA A 94 18.92 -20.50 -7.11
CA ALA A 94 20.06 -21.00 -7.86
C ALA A 94 20.11 -22.54 -7.93
N ASN A 95 19.60 -23.23 -6.90
CA ASN A 95 19.69 -24.69 -6.79
C ASN A 95 18.45 -25.44 -7.32
N VAL A 96 17.37 -24.74 -7.68
CA VAL A 96 16.15 -25.36 -8.20
C VAL A 96 16.26 -25.66 -9.70
N VAL A 97 16.01 -26.92 -10.06
CA VAL A 97 16.09 -27.44 -11.43
C VAL A 97 14.72 -27.42 -12.14
N ASP A 98 13.63 -27.50 -11.39
CA ASP A 98 12.26 -27.49 -11.93
C ASP A 98 11.83 -26.09 -12.39
N LEU A 99 11.26 -25.97 -13.60
CA LEU A 99 10.97 -24.68 -14.22
C LEU A 99 9.78 -23.94 -13.56
N ASP A 100 8.79 -24.65 -13.04
CA ASP A 100 7.62 -24.03 -12.40
C ASP A 100 7.93 -23.64 -10.95
N GLU A 101 8.68 -24.47 -10.22
CA GLU A 101 9.22 -24.11 -8.91
C GLU A 101 10.20 -22.92 -9.03
N ARG A 102 11.05 -22.89 -10.06
CA ARG A 102 12.00 -21.79 -10.29
C ARG A 102 11.30 -20.44 -10.47
N ARG A 103 10.12 -20.40 -11.09
CA ARG A 103 9.30 -19.16 -11.19
C ARG A 103 8.81 -18.67 -9.83
N TYR A 104 8.41 -19.59 -8.96
CA TYR A 104 8.00 -19.24 -7.60
C TYR A 104 9.19 -18.74 -6.77
N ARG A 105 10.33 -19.44 -6.83
CA ARG A 105 11.56 -19.03 -6.13
C ARG A 105 12.09 -17.69 -6.63
N LEU A 106 11.96 -17.41 -7.92
CA LEU A 106 12.27 -16.11 -8.48
C LEU A 106 11.43 -15.01 -7.84
N ALA A 107 10.10 -15.17 -7.78
CA ALA A 107 9.22 -14.17 -7.19
C ALA A 107 9.59 -13.89 -5.73
N VAL A 108 9.93 -14.94 -4.96
CA VAL A 108 10.42 -14.81 -3.58
C VAL A 108 11.74 -14.04 -3.53
N LEU A 109 12.71 -14.35 -4.42
CA LEU A 109 13.99 -13.65 -4.52
C LEU A 109 13.82 -12.16 -4.85
N LEU A 110 12.98 -11.82 -5.82
CA LEU A 110 12.71 -10.43 -6.21
C LEU A 110 12.07 -9.64 -5.07
N VAL A 111 11.05 -10.21 -4.41
CA VAL A 111 10.40 -9.61 -3.23
C VAL A 111 11.40 -9.43 -2.09
N GLN A 112 12.24 -10.43 -1.84
CA GLN A 112 13.24 -10.34 -0.77
C GLN A 112 14.31 -9.28 -1.07
N ALA A 113 14.71 -9.12 -2.33
CA ALA A 113 15.63 -8.06 -2.74
C ALA A 113 15.00 -6.66 -2.57
N ASP A 114 13.71 -6.52 -2.85
CA ASP A 114 12.97 -5.26 -2.63
C ASP A 114 12.85 -4.89 -1.16
N VAL A 115 12.49 -5.86 -0.31
CA VAL A 115 12.44 -5.69 1.15
C VAL A 115 13.82 -5.31 1.69
N SER A 116 14.87 -6.01 1.24
CA SER A 116 16.25 -5.73 1.67
C SER A 116 16.69 -4.31 1.27
N ALA A 117 16.37 -3.87 0.04
CA ALA A 117 16.67 -2.52 -0.40
C ALA A 117 15.92 -1.46 0.42
N ALA A 118 14.63 -1.68 0.71
CA ALA A 118 13.83 -0.78 1.54
C ALA A 118 14.36 -0.68 2.98
N SER A 119 14.84 -1.79 3.55
CA SER A 119 15.48 -1.79 4.87
C SER A 119 16.77 -0.98 4.90
N VAL A 120 17.58 -1.02 3.83
CA VAL A 120 18.75 -0.12 3.69
C VAL A 120 18.30 1.34 3.59
N GLU A 121 17.24 1.64 2.83
CA GLU A 121 16.68 3.00 2.73
C GLU A 121 16.17 3.53 4.07
N ALA A 122 15.65 2.67 4.94
CA ALA A 122 15.15 3.07 6.26
C ALA A 122 16.25 3.42 7.28
N VAL A 123 17.51 3.11 6.98
CA VAL A 123 18.64 3.36 7.91
C VAL A 123 18.89 4.87 8.03
N PRO A 124 19.13 5.40 9.25
CA PRO A 124 19.42 6.81 9.45
C PRO A 124 20.64 7.29 8.64
N ASP A 125 20.58 8.54 8.17
CA ASP A 125 21.53 9.12 7.21
C ASP A 125 22.97 8.92 7.64
N ARG A 126 23.25 9.18 8.92
CA ARG A 126 24.57 9.03 9.56
C ARG A 126 25.24 7.68 9.29
N TYR A 127 24.48 6.63 9.05
CA TYR A 127 24.96 5.26 8.96
C TYR A 127 24.93 4.67 7.55
N LEU A 128 24.38 5.37 6.57
CA LEU A 128 24.18 4.86 5.21
C LEU A 128 25.49 4.41 4.53
N TYR A 129 26.59 5.12 4.77
CA TYR A 129 27.90 4.80 4.20
C TYR A 129 28.44 3.42 4.62
N LEU A 130 27.91 2.82 5.69
CA LEU A 130 28.28 1.48 6.17
C LEU A 130 27.56 0.36 5.40
N LEU A 131 26.51 0.70 4.65
CA LEU A 131 25.64 -0.26 3.95
C LEU A 131 25.80 -0.20 2.41
N THR A 132 26.77 0.56 1.91
CA THR A 132 27.08 0.65 0.47
C THR A 132 27.34 -0.73 -0.12
N ASP A 133 28.24 -1.51 0.50
CA ASP A 133 28.59 -2.86 0.04
C ASP A 133 27.38 -3.81 0.09
N ALA A 134 26.52 -3.68 1.12
CA ALA A 134 25.32 -4.49 1.27
C ALA A 134 24.31 -4.20 0.16
N LEU A 135 24.11 -2.94 -0.19
CA LEU A 135 23.22 -2.54 -1.26
C LEU A 135 23.73 -3.00 -2.63
N VAL A 136 25.04 -3.01 -2.87
CA VAL A 136 25.60 -3.60 -4.09
C VAL A 136 25.23 -5.08 -4.20
N VAL A 137 25.35 -5.85 -3.11
CA VAL A 137 24.99 -7.27 -3.11
C VAL A 137 23.51 -7.48 -3.40
N ILE A 138 22.63 -6.67 -2.79
CA ILE A 138 21.19 -6.71 -3.06
C ILE A 138 20.91 -6.42 -4.53
N ALA A 139 21.52 -5.36 -5.07
CA ALA A 139 21.33 -4.96 -6.45
C ALA A 139 21.84 -6.01 -7.45
N VAL A 140 23.00 -6.62 -7.18
CA VAL A 140 23.57 -7.72 -7.96
C VAL A 140 22.63 -8.93 -7.95
N ALA A 141 22.15 -9.35 -6.77
CA ALA A 141 21.26 -10.51 -6.66
C ALA A 141 19.96 -10.32 -7.43
N HIS A 142 19.34 -9.15 -7.29
CA HIS A 142 18.11 -8.79 -7.99
C HIS A 142 18.34 -8.74 -9.52
N THR A 143 19.36 -8.01 -9.94
CA THR A 143 19.67 -7.80 -11.36
C THR A 143 20.09 -9.10 -12.04
N ALA A 144 20.84 -9.96 -11.37
CA ALA A 144 21.22 -11.28 -11.88
C ALA A 144 20.00 -12.19 -12.10
N ALA A 145 19.03 -12.17 -11.18
CA ALA A 145 17.81 -12.95 -11.31
C ALA A 145 16.95 -12.48 -12.49
N LEU A 146 16.84 -11.16 -12.69
CA LEU A 146 16.12 -10.59 -13.84
C LEU A 146 16.86 -10.83 -15.16
N LEU A 147 18.20 -10.78 -15.15
CA LEU A 147 19.01 -11.09 -16.33
C LEU A 147 18.83 -12.55 -16.76
N ASP A 148 18.79 -13.48 -15.81
CA ASP A 148 18.49 -14.89 -16.09
C ASP A 148 17.10 -15.05 -16.74
N GLN A 149 16.10 -14.26 -16.33
CA GLN A 149 14.79 -14.25 -16.99
C GLN A 149 14.81 -13.70 -18.42
N VAL A 150 15.59 -12.64 -18.67
CA VAL A 150 15.79 -12.12 -20.02
C VAL A 150 16.44 -13.18 -20.90
N GLN A 151 17.43 -13.92 -20.37
CA GLN A 151 18.15 -14.94 -21.11
C GLN A 151 17.30 -16.20 -21.37
N GLN A 152 16.46 -16.60 -20.43
CA GLN A 152 15.56 -17.77 -20.58
C GLN A 152 14.39 -17.48 -21.51
N HIS A 153 13.90 -16.23 -21.50
CA HIS A 153 12.73 -15.81 -22.26
C HIS A 153 13.03 -14.55 -23.09
N PRO A 154 14.00 -14.60 -24.03
CA PRO A 154 14.42 -13.45 -24.82
C PRO A 154 13.33 -12.94 -25.76
N GLU A 155 12.30 -13.75 -26.01
CA GLU A 155 11.11 -13.36 -26.75
C GLU A 155 10.21 -12.38 -25.99
N ARG A 156 10.39 -12.23 -24.66
CA ARG A 156 9.56 -11.42 -23.77
C ARG A 156 10.24 -10.12 -23.40
N TYR A 157 9.86 -9.04 -24.09
CA TYR A 157 10.41 -7.72 -23.80
C TYR A 157 10.02 -7.21 -22.40
N GLU A 158 8.96 -7.72 -21.76
CA GLU A 158 8.66 -7.37 -20.35
C GLU A 158 9.78 -7.74 -19.38
N ASN A 159 10.52 -8.83 -19.62
CA ASN A 159 11.65 -9.22 -18.77
C ASN A 159 12.80 -8.22 -18.93
N GLN A 160 13.02 -7.75 -20.15
CA GLN A 160 14.00 -6.70 -20.43
C GLN A 160 13.57 -5.38 -19.76
N ILE A 161 12.28 -5.03 -19.80
CA ILE A 161 11.76 -3.84 -19.09
C ILE A 161 11.95 -3.96 -17.57
N ALA A 162 11.74 -5.13 -16.99
CA ALA A 162 11.96 -5.36 -15.56
C ALA A 162 13.44 -5.22 -15.19
N LEU A 163 14.33 -5.80 -16.00
CA LEU A 163 15.78 -5.63 -15.87
C LEU A 163 16.21 -4.17 -16.02
N ASP A 164 15.73 -3.47 -17.05
CA ASP A 164 15.98 -2.05 -17.30
C ASP A 164 15.56 -1.21 -16.08
N THR A 165 14.36 -1.49 -15.55
CA THR A 165 13.78 -0.76 -14.43
C THR A 165 14.59 -1.00 -13.15
N ALA A 166 14.98 -2.24 -12.87
CA ALA A 166 15.81 -2.55 -11.71
C ALA A 166 17.21 -1.92 -11.81
N ALA A 167 17.86 -2.02 -12.97
CA ALA A 167 19.17 -1.42 -13.22
C ALA A 167 19.17 0.10 -13.02
N ILE A 168 18.19 0.80 -13.61
CA ILE A 168 18.01 2.25 -13.42
C ILE A 168 17.71 2.56 -11.96
N ARG A 169 16.77 1.84 -11.35
CA ARG A 169 16.38 2.05 -9.95
C ARG A 169 17.58 1.93 -9.01
N TYR A 170 18.43 0.92 -9.15
CA TYR A 170 19.59 0.76 -8.27
C TYR A 170 20.65 1.85 -8.50
N SER A 171 20.85 2.27 -9.75
CA SER A 171 21.72 3.42 -10.05
C SER A 171 21.19 4.72 -9.44
N GLU A 172 19.89 4.98 -9.56
CA GLU A 172 19.26 6.16 -8.97
C GLU A 172 19.23 6.10 -7.44
N LEU A 173 18.88 4.95 -6.87
CA LEU A 173 18.87 4.70 -5.43
C LEU A 173 20.26 4.95 -4.82
N ALA A 174 21.32 4.44 -5.45
CA ALA A 174 22.69 4.67 -5.02
C ALA A 174 23.04 6.17 -4.98
N GLY A 175 22.65 6.92 -6.03
CA GLY A 175 22.81 8.38 -6.08
C GLY A 175 22.03 9.09 -4.96
N ARG A 176 20.76 8.72 -4.74
CA ARG A 176 19.92 9.31 -3.69
C ARG A 176 20.47 9.07 -2.30
N LEU A 177 20.91 7.85 -1.99
CA LEU A 177 21.47 7.52 -0.68
C LEU A 177 22.82 8.22 -0.45
N ARG A 178 23.66 8.35 -1.49
CA ARG A 178 24.86 9.17 -1.44
C ARG A 178 24.52 10.60 -1.09
N ASP A 179 23.56 11.20 -1.79
CA ASP A 179 23.20 12.60 -1.60
C ASP A 179 22.60 12.82 -0.21
N ARG A 180 21.78 11.89 0.28
CA ARG A 180 21.25 11.90 1.65
C ARG A 180 22.37 11.87 2.70
N PHE A 181 23.34 10.97 2.55
CA PHE A 181 24.52 10.95 3.43
C PHE A 181 25.36 12.22 3.29
N LEU A 182 25.54 12.73 2.07
CA LEU A 182 26.29 13.95 1.78
C LEU A 182 25.68 15.15 2.50
N TRP A 183 24.36 15.35 2.42
CA TRP A 183 23.67 16.43 3.12
C TRP A 183 23.82 16.33 4.63
N TYR A 184 23.64 15.13 5.18
CA TYR A 184 23.90 14.88 6.59
C TYR A 184 25.35 15.23 6.97
N ARG A 185 26.32 14.81 6.15
CA ARG A 185 27.75 15.02 6.35
C ARG A 185 28.14 16.50 6.29
N MET A 186 27.60 17.25 5.34
CA MET A 186 27.77 18.71 5.24
C MET A 186 27.15 19.41 6.45
N GLY A 187 26.03 18.89 6.97
CA GLY A 187 25.42 19.33 8.22
C GLY A 187 26.32 19.22 9.47
N GLN A 188 27.32 18.33 9.47
CA GLN A 188 28.22 18.14 10.62
C GLN A 188 29.42 19.11 10.65
N ILE A 189 29.65 19.87 9.58
CA ILE A 189 30.71 20.89 9.52
C ILE A 189 30.11 22.19 10.09
N ALA A 190 30.43 22.46 11.36
CA ALA A 190 29.97 23.57 12.20
C ALA A 190 28.46 23.85 12.07
N GLY A 191 27.66 22.79 11.89
CA GLY A 191 26.20 22.79 12.00
C GLY A 191 25.38 23.05 10.72
N GLY A 192 25.97 23.01 9.53
CA GLY A 192 25.23 23.00 8.25
C GLY A 192 25.05 24.34 7.53
N VAL A 193 25.66 25.43 8.03
CA VAL A 193 25.61 26.76 7.39
C VAL A 193 26.99 27.32 7.03
N GLY A 194 28.08 26.59 7.30
CA GLY A 194 29.44 27.10 7.13
C GLY A 194 29.78 28.21 8.14
N GLU A 195 29.21 28.12 9.35
CA GLU A 195 29.32 29.17 10.36
C GLU A 195 30.74 29.21 10.96
N VAL A 196 31.30 30.42 11.01
CA VAL A 196 32.58 30.68 11.66
C VAL A 196 32.29 31.24 13.04
N ILE A 197 32.75 30.54 14.09
CA ILE A 197 32.62 30.99 15.46
C ILE A 197 33.69 32.05 15.72
N GLU A 198 33.22 33.25 16.04
CA GLU A 198 34.05 34.40 16.35
C GLU A 198 34.14 34.62 17.86
N LYS A 199 35.36 34.70 18.39
CA LYS A 199 35.59 34.96 19.80
C LYS A 199 36.62 36.06 19.97
N GLU A 200 36.28 37.10 20.72
CA GLU A 200 37.24 38.11 21.15
C GLU A 200 38.29 37.44 22.05
N SER A 201 39.57 37.52 21.66
CA SER A 201 40.67 36.96 22.45
C SER A 201 41.24 38.00 23.40
N ASP A 202 41.42 39.24 22.92
CA ASP A 202 42.09 40.32 23.65
C ASP A 202 41.52 41.70 23.29
N ARG A 203 41.63 42.67 24.21
CA ARG A 203 41.17 44.07 24.05
C ARG A 203 42.16 45.06 24.67
N ARG A 204 42.35 46.23 24.03
CA ARG A 204 43.18 47.33 24.56
C ARG A 204 42.68 48.72 24.15
N PRO A 205 43.01 49.78 24.90
CA PRO A 205 42.82 51.17 24.45
C PRO A 205 43.93 51.61 23.46
N SER A 206 43.61 52.52 22.53
CA SER A 206 44.58 53.13 21.60
C SER A 206 44.26 54.61 21.32
N ALA A 207 45.20 55.36 20.73
CA ALA A 207 45.05 56.79 20.41
C ALA A 207 43.89 57.10 19.44
N THR A 208 43.37 56.09 18.73
CA THR A 208 42.28 56.22 17.75
C THR A 208 40.98 55.53 18.18
N GLY A 209 40.91 54.94 19.38
CA GLY A 209 39.76 54.19 19.89
C GLY A 209 40.14 52.86 20.57
N GLU A 210 39.17 52.15 21.16
CA GLU A 210 39.39 50.78 21.65
C GLU A 210 39.67 49.82 20.49
N GLN A 211 40.62 48.90 20.67
CA GLN A 211 40.99 47.86 19.72
C GLN A 211 40.82 46.46 20.31
N LYS A 212 40.55 45.46 19.47
CA LYS A 212 40.42 44.05 19.86
C LYS A 212 41.11 43.10 18.87
N ILE A 213 41.36 41.87 19.31
CA ILE A 213 41.71 40.73 18.46
C ILE A 213 40.53 39.75 18.46
N VAL A 214 40.14 39.29 17.28
CA VAL A 214 39.08 38.28 17.11
C VAL A 214 39.70 37.01 16.55
N LYS A 215 39.50 35.90 17.26
CA LYS A 215 39.85 34.55 16.83
C LYS A 215 38.65 33.88 16.15
N PHE A 216 38.91 33.25 15.02
CA PHE A 216 37.93 32.51 14.23
C PHE A 216 38.15 31.01 14.43
N SER A 217 37.07 30.26 14.62
CA SER A 217 37.11 28.79 14.78
C SER A 217 35.93 28.13 14.06
N ALA A 218 36.14 26.93 13.55
CA ALA A 218 35.10 26.08 12.98
C ALA A 218 35.49 24.62 13.21
N TYR A 219 34.46 23.79 13.40
CA TYR A 219 34.60 22.40 13.81
C TYR A 219 33.91 21.47 12.82
N ASP A 220 34.35 20.23 12.79
CA ASP A 220 33.68 19.15 12.08
C ASP A 220 33.42 18.01 13.06
N ASP A 221 32.15 17.69 13.30
CA ASP A 221 31.73 16.67 14.26
C ASP A 221 31.85 15.23 13.72
N MET A 222 32.20 15.08 12.44
CA MET A 222 32.32 13.78 11.77
C MET A 222 33.56 13.69 10.87
N ALA A 223 34.67 14.32 11.28
CA ALA A 223 35.87 14.47 10.44
C ALA A 223 36.55 13.14 10.01
N LEU A 224 36.28 12.03 10.72
CA LEU A 224 36.84 10.69 10.46
C LEU A 224 35.75 9.62 10.20
N TRP A 225 34.63 10.03 9.61
CA TRP A 225 33.45 9.18 9.40
C TRP A 225 33.75 7.83 8.71
N TRP A 226 34.68 7.77 7.77
CA TRP A 226 35.03 6.54 7.05
C TRP A 226 35.75 5.50 7.92
N MET A 227 36.35 5.93 9.05
CA MET A 227 37.07 5.03 9.96
C MET A 227 36.20 4.54 11.11
N SER A 228 35.22 5.33 11.54
CA SER A 228 34.40 5.02 12.70
C SER A 228 33.07 5.77 12.67
N PRO A 229 31.98 5.14 13.13
CA PRO A 229 30.66 5.78 13.22
C PRO A 229 30.57 6.80 14.36
N ASN A 230 31.54 6.87 15.27
CA ASN A 230 31.51 7.78 16.41
C ASN A 230 31.68 9.25 15.97
N LYS A 231 31.14 10.17 16.77
CA LYS A 231 31.38 11.60 16.55
C LYS A 231 32.83 11.92 16.90
N TYR A 232 33.56 12.47 15.95
CA TYR A 232 34.92 12.94 16.14
C TYR A 232 34.97 14.41 15.77
N ARG A 233 34.91 15.27 16.80
CA ARG A 233 35.04 16.72 16.65
C ARG A 233 36.48 17.09 16.35
N THR A 234 36.72 17.77 15.24
CA THR A 234 38.04 18.32 14.89
C THR A 234 37.91 19.79 14.52
N GLU A 235 38.76 20.65 15.10
CA GLU A 235 38.87 22.06 14.69
C GLU A 235 39.77 22.15 13.45
N PHE A 236 39.26 22.68 12.33
CA PHE A 236 40.02 22.78 11.09
C PHE A 236 40.43 24.22 10.73
N LEU A 237 39.89 25.23 11.43
CA LEU A 237 40.25 26.65 11.29
C LEU A 237 41.31 27.14 12.30
N GLY A 238 41.97 26.24 13.02
CA GLY A 238 42.89 26.61 14.10
C GLY A 238 43.94 27.64 13.69
N GLY A 239 44.16 28.64 14.55
CA GLY A 239 45.21 29.65 14.39
C GLY A 239 44.87 30.86 13.51
N LEU A 240 43.59 31.05 13.14
CA LEU A 240 43.16 32.23 12.38
C LEU A 240 42.64 33.35 13.31
N GLU A 241 43.35 34.47 13.34
CA GLU A 241 43.00 35.65 14.13
C GLU A 241 43.27 36.97 13.39
N THR A 242 42.61 38.03 13.82
CA THR A 242 42.90 39.39 13.33
C THR A 242 44.19 39.94 13.94
N GLY A 243 44.78 40.96 13.30
CA GLY A 243 45.61 41.91 14.05
C GLY A 243 44.74 42.75 15.00
N TRP A 244 45.31 43.81 15.58
CA TRP A 244 44.53 44.79 16.35
C TRP A 244 43.60 45.58 15.43
N VAL A 245 42.29 45.34 15.54
CA VAL A 245 41.23 46.02 14.77
C VAL A 245 40.39 46.90 15.69
N GLN A 246 39.73 47.93 15.17
CA GLN A 246 38.86 48.79 15.97
C GLN A 246 37.70 47.99 16.60
N ALA A 247 37.41 48.23 17.88
CA ALA A 247 36.37 47.53 18.62
C ALA A 247 34.95 48.04 18.26
N VAL A 248 34.84 49.29 17.79
CA VAL A 248 33.58 49.97 17.42
C VAL A 248 33.75 50.62 16.04
N GLY A 249 32.79 50.39 15.13
CA GLY A 249 32.82 50.88 13.75
C GLY A 249 33.21 49.81 12.71
N MET A 250 33.28 50.19 11.42
CA MET A 250 33.64 49.28 10.32
C MET A 250 35.16 49.24 10.11
N ASP A 251 35.82 48.16 10.53
CA ASP A 251 37.25 47.89 10.28
C ASP A 251 37.42 46.92 9.11
N ARG A 252 38.13 47.36 8.05
CA ARG A 252 38.34 46.58 6.83
C ARG A 252 39.14 45.29 7.07
N ALA A 253 40.14 45.31 7.96
CA ALA A 253 40.99 44.15 8.21
C ALA A 253 40.24 43.02 8.94
N TYR A 254 39.25 43.38 9.77
CA TYR A 254 38.33 42.42 10.37
C TYR A 254 37.46 41.71 9.31
N PHE A 255 36.89 42.47 8.35
CA PHE A 255 36.10 41.87 7.27
C PHE A 255 36.94 40.99 6.34
N GLU A 256 38.16 41.42 6.00
CA GLU A 256 39.09 40.61 5.18
C GLU A 256 39.42 39.28 5.87
N LYS A 257 39.66 39.29 7.18
CA LYS A 257 39.91 38.05 7.94
C LYS A 257 38.67 37.18 8.10
N LYS A 258 37.49 37.77 8.27
CA LYS A 258 36.22 37.04 8.27
C LYS A 258 35.94 36.38 6.91
N GLN A 259 36.24 37.06 5.81
CA GLN A 259 36.16 36.49 4.46
C GLN A 259 37.17 35.35 4.25
N GLU A 260 38.40 35.50 4.74
CA GLU A 260 39.41 34.42 4.72
C GLU A 260 38.92 33.20 5.51
N ALA A 261 38.33 33.40 6.69
CA ALA A 261 37.75 32.33 7.49
C ALA A 261 36.63 31.60 6.73
N ALA A 262 35.68 32.35 6.16
CA ALA A 262 34.60 31.78 5.36
C ALA A 262 35.14 31.01 4.14
N ALA A 263 36.14 31.54 3.43
CA ALA A 263 36.76 30.87 2.28
C ALA A 263 37.43 29.55 2.66
N ARG A 264 38.09 29.48 3.82
CA ARG A 264 38.69 28.23 4.34
C ARG A 264 37.63 27.20 4.74
N VAL A 265 36.48 27.62 5.27
CA VAL A 265 35.34 26.72 5.54
C VAL A 265 34.79 26.14 4.24
N VAL A 266 34.60 26.97 3.22
CA VAL A 266 34.14 26.52 1.89
C VAL A 266 35.13 25.53 1.28
N ALA A 267 36.43 25.84 1.30
CA ALA A 267 37.47 24.96 0.77
C ALA A 267 37.50 23.60 1.48
N TYR A 268 37.38 23.60 2.81
CA TYR A 268 37.29 22.38 3.61
C TYR A 268 36.01 21.58 3.27
N GLY A 269 34.86 22.25 3.15
CA GLY A 269 33.60 21.63 2.77
C GLY A 269 33.68 20.92 1.41
N GLU A 270 34.29 21.55 0.40
CA GLU A 270 34.50 20.94 -0.92
C GLU A 270 35.44 19.73 -0.87
N GLU A 271 36.50 19.76 -0.06
CA GLU A 271 37.36 18.59 0.17
C GLU A 271 36.58 17.42 0.79
N GLN A 272 35.76 17.70 1.80
CA GLN A 272 34.95 16.67 2.47
C GLN A 272 33.85 16.13 1.55
N LYS A 273 33.24 16.99 0.75
CA LYS A 273 32.28 16.57 -0.30
C LYS A 273 32.95 15.63 -1.29
N LYS A 274 34.16 15.95 -1.77
CA LYS A 274 34.92 15.07 -2.66
C LYS A 274 35.16 13.70 -2.03
N LYS A 275 35.55 13.63 -0.75
CA LYS A 275 35.73 12.35 -0.03
C LYS A 275 34.46 11.50 0.00
N VAL A 276 33.29 12.11 0.16
CA VAL A 276 32.01 11.39 0.09
C VAL A 276 31.79 10.83 -1.32
N TYR A 277 31.99 11.63 -2.37
CA TYR A 277 31.86 11.16 -3.74
C TYR A 277 32.84 10.03 -4.07
N ASP A 278 34.11 10.15 -3.66
CA ASP A 278 35.14 9.12 -3.89
C ASP A 278 34.75 7.80 -3.21
N TRP A 279 34.34 7.85 -1.93
CA TRP A 279 33.93 6.66 -1.18
C TRP A 279 32.71 5.97 -1.80
N TRP A 280 31.65 6.74 -2.06
CA TRP A 280 30.44 6.17 -2.65
C TRP A 280 30.68 5.67 -4.07
N GLY A 281 31.56 6.35 -4.82
CA GLY A 281 32.08 5.88 -6.11
C GLY A 281 32.71 4.50 -5.99
N GLU A 282 33.68 4.35 -5.09
CA GLU A 282 34.42 3.10 -4.88
C GLU A 282 33.53 1.96 -4.36
N HIS A 283 32.51 2.26 -3.57
CA HIS A 283 31.75 1.24 -2.83
C HIS A 283 30.33 0.96 -3.35
N LEU A 284 29.74 1.82 -4.17
CA LEU A 284 28.35 1.63 -4.62
C LEU A 284 28.06 2.26 -5.97
N THR A 285 28.18 3.58 -6.12
CA THR A 285 27.62 4.30 -7.26
C THR A 285 28.27 3.93 -8.58
N ASN A 286 29.60 3.70 -8.61
CA ASN A 286 30.25 3.23 -9.83
C ASN A 286 29.76 1.82 -10.19
N HIS A 287 29.62 0.92 -9.22
CA HIS A 287 29.13 -0.45 -9.46
C HIS A 287 27.68 -0.48 -9.96
N THR A 288 26.78 0.33 -9.39
CA THR A 288 25.39 0.37 -9.84
C THR A 288 25.22 1.10 -11.16
N GLN A 289 26.11 2.06 -11.47
CA GLN A 289 26.12 2.74 -12.76
C GLN A 289 26.46 1.78 -13.90
N GLU A 290 27.33 0.79 -13.66
CA GLU A 290 27.62 -0.26 -14.64
C GLU A 290 26.36 -1.06 -15.04
N PHE A 291 25.33 -1.17 -14.17
CA PHE A 291 24.07 -1.81 -14.55
C PHE A 291 23.34 -1.08 -15.68
N LEU A 292 23.63 0.21 -15.92
CA LEU A 292 23.06 0.94 -17.05
C LEU A 292 23.49 0.37 -18.40
N HIS A 293 24.55 -0.44 -18.45
CA HIS A 293 24.93 -1.21 -19.64
C HIS A 293 24.03 -2.43 -19.91
N LEU A 294 23.26 -2.87 -18.91
CA LEU A 294 22.25 -3.92 -19.06
C LEU A 294 20.93 -3.39 -19.64
N VAL A 295 20.77 -2.06 -19.66
CA VAL A 295 19.55 -1.39 -20.11
C VAL A 295 19.49 -1.38 -21.63
N ASP A 296 18.38 -1.86 -22.21
CA ASP A 296 18.09 -1.69 -23.64
C ASP A 296 17.58 -0.26 -23.90
N TRP A 297 18.48 0.73 -23.91
CA TRP A 297 18.15 2.14 -24.15
C TRP A 297 17.44 2.33 -25.49
N LYS A 298 17.87 1.61 -26.53
CA LYS A 298 17.27 1.67 -27.86
C LYS A 298 15.83 1.16 -27.84
N GLY A 299 15.58 0.03 -27.16
CA GLY A 299 14.23 -0.51 -26.98
C GLY A 299 13.34 0.44 -26.17
N ARG A 300 13.87 1.04 -25.09
CA ARG A 300 13.15 2.00 -24.25
C ARG A 300 12.79 3.30 -25.00
N GLU A 301 13.75 3.89 -25.71
CA GLU A 301 13.56 5.14 -26.47
C GLU A 301 12.69 4.94 -27.71
N SER A 302 12.74 3.76 -28.34
CA SER A 302 11.84 3.41 -29.44
C SER A 302 10.41 3.08 -28.98
N GLY A 303 10.14 3.13 -27.67
CA GLY A 303 8.83 2.82 -27.11
C GLY A 303 8.42 1.36 -27.34
N ARG A 304 9.40 0.45 -27.39
CA ARG A 304 9.16 -0.98 -27.62
C ARG A 304 8.27 -1.50 -26.50
N LYS A 305 7.07 -1.93 -26.88
CA LYS A 305 6.06 -2.42 -25.95
C LYS A 305 6.33 -3.90 -25.66
N PRO A 306 5.97 -4.41 -24.46
CA PRO A 306 5.87 -5.84 -24.22
C PRO A 306 5.18 -6.55 -25.39
N ARG A 307 5.65 -7.73 -25.77
CA ARG A 307 4.91 -8.52 -26.77
C ARG A 307 3.57 -8.88 -26.17
N ASP A 308 2.53 -8.47 -26.86
CA ASP A 308 1.19 -8.50 -26.33
C ASP A 308 0.68 -9.95 -26.18
N ARG A 309 0.42 -10.36 -24.93
CA ARG A 309 -0.77 -11.18 -24.65
C ARG A 309 -1.65 -10.55 -23.58
N THR A 310 -1.38 -9.33 -23.11
CA THR A 310 -2.04 -8.78 -21.90
C THR A 310 -2.11 -7.26 -21.81
N VAL A 311 -1.87 -6.48 -22.88
CA VAL A 311 -2.31 -5.08 -22.91
C VAL A 311 -3.64 -5.02 -23.63
N VAL A 312 -4.72 -4.92 -22.86
CA VAL A 312 -5.86 -4.13 -23.33
C VAL A 312 -6.08 -2.99 -22.34
N ARG A 313 -5.26 -1.94 -22.40
CA ARG A 313 -5.82 -0.62 -22.07
C ARG A 313 -6.90 -0.33 -23.09
N ALA A 314 -8.14 -0.59 -22.76
CA ALA A 314 -9.29 -0.14 -23.52
C ALA A 314 -10.10 0.81 -22.66
N TRP A 315 -10.13 2.06 -23.09
CA TRP A 315 -11.13 3.02 -22.71
C TRP A 315 -12.23 3.03 -23.78
N PRO A 316 -13.50 2.93 -23.39
CA PRO A 316 -14.06 1.74 -22.74
C PRO A 316 -14.03 0.54 -23.72
N LEU A 317 -13.81 -0.67 -23.19
CA LEU A 317 -14.15 -1.90 -23.94
C LEU A 317 -15.60 -1.78 -24.42
N GLY A 318 -15.87 -2.22 -25.65
CA GLY A 318 -17.23 -2.29 -26.19
C GLY A 318 -18.14 -2.99 -25.17
N ARG A 319 -19.13 -2.26 -24.65
CA ARG A 319 -20.04 -2.74 -23.61
C ARG A 319 -20.85 -3.89 -24.20
N VAL A 320 -20.80 -5.08 -23.61
CA VAL A 320 -21.73 -6.15 -24.00
C VAL A 320 -23.10 -5.76 -23.46
N VAL A 321 -24.04 -5.50 -24.37
CA VAL A 321 -25.33 -4.86 -24.08
C VAL A 321 -26.36 -5.86 -23.54
N ALA A 322 -26.17 -7.16 -23.75
CA ALA A 322 -27.01 -8.18 -23.14
C ALA A 322 -26.28 -9.54 -23.09
N PRO A 323 -26.26 -10.22 -21.93
CA PRO A 323 -25.99 -11.66 -21.84
C PRO A 323 -27.02 -12.44 -22.69
N ASP A 324 -26.62 -13.60 -23.23
CA ASP A 324 -27.54 -14.52 -23.91
C ASP A 324 -28.80 -14.79 -23.05
N ALA A 325 -29.94 -15.09 -23.68
CA ALA A 325 -31.18 -15.44 -23.00
C ALA A 325 -31.01 -16.65 -22.07
N SER A 326 -30.02 -17.52 -22.34
CA SER A 326 -29.66 -18.68 -21.50
C SER A 326 -28.86 -18.33 -20.23
N ALA A 327 -28.35 -17.10 -20.09
CA ALA A 327 -27.50 -16.71 -18.97
C ALA A 327 -28.28 -16.64 -17.64
N THR A 328 -27.74 -17.30 -16.61
CA THR A 328 -28.30 -17.30 -15.25
C THR A 328 -28.12 -15.94 -14.57
N ALA A 329 -28.87 -15.67 -13.49
CA ALA A 329 -28.74 -14.42 -12.74
C ALA A 329 -27.30 -14.16 -12.24
N LEU A 330 -26.56 -15.22 -11.89
CA LEU A 330 -25.15 -15.13 -11.49
C LEU A 330 -24.24 -14.80 -12.68
N ASP A 331 -24.45 -15.42 -13.85
CA ASP A 331 -23.67 -15.09 -15.06
C ASP A 331 -23.84 -13.61 -15.47
N ARG A 332 -25.05 -13.08 -15.29
CA ARG A 332 -25.35 -11.66 -15.55
C ARG A 332 -24.62 -10.73 -14.58
N ILE A 333 -24.49 -11.11 -13.30
CA ILE A 333 -23.74 -10.35 -12.30
C ILE A 333 -22.24 -10.45 -12.57
N ASP A 334 -21.74 -11.64 -12.90
CA ASP A 334 -20.34 -11.86 -13.28
C ASP A 334 -19.95 -10.95 -14.45
N LEU A 335 -20.79 -10.92 -15.50
CA LEU A 335 -20.56 -10.05 -16.65
C LEU A 335 -20.56 -8.57 -16.25
N PHE A 336 -21.53 -8.13 -15.45
CA PHE A 336 -21.65 -6.73 -15.06
C PHE A 336 -20.45 -6.27 -14.23
N LEU A 337 -20.11 -7.00 -13.17
CA LEU A 337 -18.99 -6.64 -12.29
C LEU A 337 -17.65 -6.72 -13.03
N ALA A 338 -17.46 -7.71 -13.92
CA ALA A 338 -16.29 -7.79 -14.77
C ALA A 338 -16.18 -6.55 -15.67
N GLN A 339 -17.28 -6.14 -16.30
CA GLN A 339 -17.30 -4.91 -17.09
C GLN A 339 -17.00 -3.67 -16.24
N GLN A 340 -17.60 -3.51 -15.06
CA GLN A 340 -17.36 -2.35 -14.19
C GLN A 340 -15.91 -2.26 -13.72
N MET A 341 -15.29 -3.40 -13.42
CA MET A 341 -13.87 -3.51 -13.09
C MET A 341 -12.99 -3.19 -14.31
N ASP A 342 -13.37 -3.69 -15.48
CA ASP A 342 -12.55 -3.63 -16.69
C ASP A 342 -12.77 -2.34 -17.51
N THR A 343 -13.70 -1.46 -17.08
CA THR A 343 -14.07 -0.22 -17.79
C THR A 343 -12.87 0.67 -18.10
N PHE A 344 -11.92 0.78 -17.17
CA PHE A 344 -10.78 1.71 -17.27
C PHE A 344 -9.41 1.02 -17.23
N SER A 345 -9.35 -0.21 -16.71
CA SER A 345 -8.17 -1.06 -16.67
C SER A 345 -8.59 -2.51 -16.75
N VAL A 346 -8.03 -3.31 -17.65
CA VAL A 346 -8.44 -4.71 -17.86
C VAL A 346 -7.62 -5.73 -17.05
N SER A 347 -6.59 -5.25 -16.35
CA SER A 347 -5.61 -6.10 -15.67
C SER A 347 -4.88 -5.34 -14.56
N GLY A 348 -4.44 -6.06 -13.52
CA GLY A 348 -3.67 -5.51 -12.41
C GLY A 348 -4.51 -4.77 -11.35
N PRO A 349 -3.86 -4.19 -10.33
CA PRO A 349 -4.52 -3.54 -9.21
C PRO A 349 -5.47 -2.43 -9.66
N ARG A 350 -6.75 -2.51 -9.28
CA ARG A 350 -7.77 -1.51 -9.63
C ARG A 350 -8.95 -1.53 -8.68
N TYR A 351 -9.71 -0.43 -8.68
CA TYR A 351 -11.01 -0.38 -8.05
C TYR A 351 -12.12 -0.63 -9.07
N VAL A 352 -13.27 -1.11 -8.60
CA VAL A 352 -14.47 -1.28 -9.43
C VAL A 352 -15.20 0.05 -9.57
N GLN A 353 -15.66 0.39 -10.77
CA GLN A 353 -16.52 1.56 -10.97
C GLN A 353 -17.86 1.35 -10.24
N THR A 354 -18.22 2.25 -9.31
CA THR A 354 -19.43 2.15 -8.46
C THR A 354 -20.71 2.17 -9.30
N TYR A 355 -20.86 3.19 -10.17
CA TYR A 355 -22.07 3.39 -10.97
C TYR A 355 -21.80 3.33 -12.47
N ARG A 356 -22.74 2.71 -13.19
CA ARG A 356 -22.89 2.92 -14.63
C ARG A 356 -23.93 4.02 -14.86
N VAL A 357 -23.49 5.26 -15.03
CA VAL A 357 -24.41 6.37 -15.27
C VAL A 357 -24.98 6.34 -16.71
N PRO A 358 -26.23 6.79 -16.92
CA PRO A 358 -26.79 6.96 -18.26
C PRO A 358 -26.21 8.21 -18.96
N GLY A 359 -26.05 8.14 -20.27
CA GLY A 359 -25.57 9.26 -21.10
C GLY A 359 -24.05 9.48 -21.08
N GLU A 360 -23.62 10.60 -21.64
CA GLU A 360 -22.19 10.98 -21.67
C GLU A 360 -21.74 11.55 -20.31
N PRO A 361 -20.60 11.10 -19.76
CA PRO A 361 -20.08 11.61 -18.51
C PRO A 361 -19.63 13.07 -18.65
N ARG A 362 -20.10 13.94 -17.75
CA ARG A 362 -19.77 15.37 -17.74
C ARG A 362 -19.31 15.83 -16.36
N VAL A 363 -18.14 16.48 -16.34
CA VAL A 363 -17.55 17.02 -15.11
C VAL A 363 -18.44 18.11 -14.51
N GLY A 364 -18.72 18.01 -13.21
CA GLY A 364 -19.54 19.00 -12.47
C GLY A 364 -21.05 18.73 -12.50
N THR A 365 -21.49 17.59 -13.03
CA THR A 365 -22.88 17.13 -12.99
C THR A 365 -23.01 15.86 -12.14
N GLN A 366 -24.23 15.38 -11.90
CA GLN A 366 -24.45 14.05 -11.29
C GLN A 366 -23.74 12.92 -12.08
N SER A 367 -23.44 13.13 -13.37
CA SER A 367 -22.67 12.21 -14.22
C SER A 367 -21.20 12.06 -13.79
N ASN A 368 -20.70 12.87 -12.85
CA ASN A 368 -19.39 12.65 -12.21
C ASN A 368 -19.29 11.28 -11.52
N LEU A 369 -20.43 10.71 -11.10
CA LEU A 369 -20.50 9.38 -10.50
C LEU A 369 -20.02 8.27 -11.45
N PHE A 370 -19.89 8.56 -12.75
CA PHE A 370 -19.19 7.69 -13.70
C PHE A 370 -17.73 7.44 -13.32
N TYR A 371 -17.05 8.41 -12.70
CA TYR A 371 -15.64 8.28 -12.33
C TYR A 371 -15.44 7.85 -10.87
N ARG A 372 -16.53 7.56 -10.15
CA ARG A 372 -16.48 7.16 -8.75
C ARG A 372 -16.18 5.66 -8.63
N ALA A 373 -15.25 5.32 -7.74
CA ALA A 373 -14.99 3.96 -7.34
C ALA A 373 -14.80 3.88 -5.82
N ASP A 374 -15.77 3.29 -5.13
CA ASP A 374 -15.77 3.21 -3.67
C ASP A 374 -14.93 2.04 -3.16
N THR A 375 -14.26 2.25 -2.02
CA THR A 375 -13.51 1.20 -1.31
C THR A 375 -14.43 0.07 -0.87
N TYR A 376 -15.63 0.41 -0.38
CA TYR A 376 -16.67 -0.56 -0.02
C TYR A 376 -17.10 -1.43 -1.22
N ASP A 377 -17.55 -0.82 -2.32
CA ASP A 377 -17.96 -1.53 -3.53
C ASP A 377 -16.85 -2.45 -4.08
N THR A 378 -15.61 -1.97 -4.06
CA THR A 378 -14.43 -2.74 -4.47
C THR A 378 -14.22 -3.95 -3.55
N ALA A 379 -14.38 -3.78 -2.24
CA ALA A 379 -14.28 -4.86 -1.27
C ALA A 379 -15.39 -5.90 -1.43
N VAL A 380 -16.65 -5.49 -1.56
CA VAL A 380 -17.79 -6.41 -1.75
C VAL A 380 -17.66 -7.16 -3.08
N ALA A 381 -17.26 -6.49 -4.16
CA ALA A 381 -17.01 -7.14 -5.45
C ALA A 381 -15.85 -8.15 -5.38
N SER A 382 -14.77 -7.85 -4.64
CA SER A 382 -13.67 -8.79 -4.40
C SER A 382 -14.16 -10.05 -3.67
N ILE A 383 -14.96 -9.86 -2.62
CA ILE A 383 -15.56 -10.98 -1.85
C ILE A 383 -16.49 -11.81 -2.74
N TYR A 384 -17.31 -11.17 -3.57
CA TYR A 384 -18.18 -11.85 -4.54
C TYR A 384 -17.38 -12.71 -5.52
N PHE A 385 -16.36 -12.14 -6.18
CA PHE A 385 -15.54 -12.91 -7.12
C PHE A 385 -14.81 -14.07 -6.43
N ALA A 386 -14.36 -13.88 -5.19
CA ALA A 386 -13.76 -14.98 -4.41
C ALA A 386 -14.78 -16.09 -4.13
N ALA A 387 -16.02 -15.75 -3.76
CA ALA A 387 -17.10 -16.71 -3.55
C ALA A 387 -17.53 -17.43 -4.85
N ARG A 388 -17.42 -16.76 -6.00
CA ARG A 388 -17.61 -17.36 -7.34
C ARG A 388 -16.46 -18.26 -7.78
N GLY A 389 -15.32 -18.21 -7.10
CA GLY A 389 -14.10 -18.94 -7.47
C GLY A 389 -13.21 -18.22 -8.50
N ASP A 390 -13.55 -16.99 -8.92
CA ASP A 390 -12.71 -16.17 -9.79
C ASP A 390 -11.65 -15.42 -8.97
N LEU A 391 -10.68 -16.17 -8.47
CA LEU A 391 -9.60 -15.63 -7.63
C LEU A 391 -8.71 -14.63 -8.38
N ARG A 392 -8.69 -14.66 -9.72
CA ARG A 392 -7.94 -13.68 -10.52
C ARG A 392 -8.57 -12.31 -10.40
N ARG A 393 -9.88 -12.19 -10.66
CA ARG A 393 -10.59 -10.91 -10.51
C ARG A 393 -10.67 -10.48 -9.05
N ALA A 394 -10.93 -11.42 -8.13
CA ALA A 394 -10.91 -11.12 -6.71
C ALA A 394 -9.57 -10.53 -6.25
N GLY A 395 -8.45 -11.12 -6.74
CA GLY A 395 -7.09 -10.65 -6.53
C GLY A 395 -6.82 -9.28 -7.13
N ASP A 396 -7.24 -9.00 -8.37
CA ASP A 396 -7.05 -7.68 -8.99
C ASP A 396 -7.69 -6.53 -8.17
N LEU A 397 -8.87 -6.76 -7.57
CA LEU A 397 -9.51 -5.77 -6.68
C LEU A 397 -8.83 -5.69 -5.32
N ALA A 398 -8.49 -6.84 -4.73
CA ALA A 398 -7.81 -6.90 -3.44
C ALA A 398 -6.43 -6.24 -3.50
N ASP A 399 -5.72 -6.40 -4.61
CA ASP A 399 -4.47 -5.73 -4.89
C ASP A 399 -4.69 -4.22 -5.05
N GLY A 400 -5.80 -3.82 -5.67
CA GLY A 400 -6.23 -2.42 -5.70
C GLY A 400 -6.36 -1.83 -4.29
N LEU A 401 -7.01 -2.55 -3.37
CA LEU A 401 -7.13 -2.14 -1.96
C LEU A 401 -5.77 -2.07 -1.25
N CYS A 402 -4.86 -3.02 -1.52
CA CYS A 402 -3.49 -2.98 -1.00
C CYS A 402 -2.74 -1.75 -1.50
N ILE A 403 -2.73 -1.51 -2.82
CA ILE A 403 -2.07 -0.35 -3.43
C ILE A 403 -2.66 0.97 -2.88
N ALA A 404 -3.98 1.05 -2.71
CA ALA A 404 -4.63 2.22 -2.13
C ALA A 404 -4.17 2.50 -0.68
N LEU A 405 -3.92 1.45 0.11
CA LEU A 405 -3.40 1.55 1.47
C LEU A 405 -1.91 1.95 1.49
N GLU A 406 -1.09 1.32 0.62
CA GLU A 406 0.36 1.54 0.53
C GLU A 406 0.69 2.97 0.07
N HIS A 407 -0.18 3.54 -0.77
CA HIS A 407 -0.03 4.87 -1.35
C HIS A 407 -0.95 5.93 -0.73
N ASP A 408 -1.65 5.64 0.37
CA ASP A 408 -2.42 6.68 1.08
C ASP A 408 -1.44 7.79 1.53
N PRO A 409 -1.73 9.07 1.23
CA PRO A 409 -0.81 10.17 1.47
C PRO A 409 -0.52 10.41 2.97
N ILE A 410 -1.35 9.89 3.86
CA ILE A 410 -1.16 9.97 5.33
C ILE A 410 -0.57 8.65 5.85
N GLY A 411 -0.99 7.52 5.27
CA GLY A 411 -0.55 6.18 5.63
C GLY A 411 -1.05 5.73 7.00
N GLY A 412 -0.36 4.74 7.59
CA GLY A 412 -0.66 4.23 8.92
C GLY A 412 -1.90 3.32 9.01
N GLY A 413 -2.33 2.72 7.89
CA GLY A 413 -3.51 1.85 7.82
C GLY A 413 -4.80 2.54 7.37
N ARG A 414 -4.71 3.81 6.96
CA ARG A 414 -5.81 4.59 6.39
C ARG A 414 -6.08 4.21 4.95
N ILE A 415 -7.36 4.16 4.59
CA ILE A 415 -7.80 4.02 3.20
C ILE A 415 -8.91 5.02 2.94
N VAL A 416 -8.83 5.72 1.82
CA VAL A 416 -9.85 6.69 1.41
C VAL A 416 -11.16 5.98 1.09
N ALA A 417 -12.29 6.64 1.34
CA ALA A 417 -13.61 6.09 1.09
C ALA A 417 -13.89 5.88 -0.41
N ALA A 418 -13.43 6.81 -1.27
CA ALA A 418 -13.55 6.70 -2.72
C ALA A 418 -12.33 7.19 -3.50
N THR A 419 -12.00 6.48 -4.58
CA THR A 419 -10.93 6.82 -5.54
C THR A 419 -11.52 7.19 -6.90
N HIS A 420 -10.68 7.71 -7.80
CA HIS A 420 -11.05 7.81 -9.21
C HIS A 420 -10.98 6.43 -9.87
N ALA A 421 -12.11 5.97 -10.41
CA ALA A 421 -12.21 4.70 -11.15
C ALA A 421 -11.22 4.59 -12.33
N THR A 422 -10.81 5.74 -12.86
CA THR A 422 -9.94 5.90 -14.03
C THR A 422 -8.46 5.72 -13.74
N ALA A 423 -8.07 5.95 -12.49
CA ALA A 423 -6.70 5.95 -12.03
C ALA A 423 -6.67 5.77 -10.51
N LEU A 424 -6.23 4.59 -10.06
CA LEU A 424 -6.07 4.30 -8.65
C LEU A 424 -5.01 5.19 -7.98
N LEU A 425 -3.93 5.49 -8.70
CA LEU A 425 -2.85 6.37 -8.24
C LEU A 425 -2.85 7.66 -9.06
N ASP A 426 -2.75 8.79 -8.37
CA ASP A 426 -2.61 10.10 -8.98
C ASP A 426 -1.13 10.44 -9.23
N ARG A 427 -0.77 10.56 -10.51
CA ARG A 427 0.61 10.88 -10.93
C ARG A 427 1.02 12.31 -10.58
N ALA A 428 0.07 13.24 -10.54
CA ALA A 428 0.36 14.63 -10.21
C ALA A 428 0.73 14.77 -8.72
N GLU A 429 0.15 13.92 -7.88
CA GLU A 429 0.39 13.87 -6.43
C GLU A 429 1.46 12.81 -6.07
N GLY A 430 2.47 12.65 -6.92
CA GLY A 430 3.61 11.76 -6.62
C GLY A 430 3.24 10.28 -6.53
N TYR A 431 2.22 9.83 -7.25
CA TYR A 431 1.65 8.48 -7.19
C TYR A 431 0.97 8.15 -5.85
N ALA A 432 0.43 9.14 -5.15
CA ALA A 432 -0.48 8.91 -4.03
C ALA A 432 -1.81 8.29 -4.51
N THR A 433 -2.53 7.62 -3.61
CA THR A 433 -3.88 7.12 -3.87
C THR A 433 -4.79 8.27 -4.30
N SER A 434 -5.48 8.09 -5.43
CA SER A 434 -6.36 9.12 -5.95
C SER A 434 -7.59 9.30 -5.05
N ILE A 435 -8.07 10.53 -4.97
CA ILE A 435 -9.21 10.90 -4.14
C ILE A 435 -10.34 11.31 -5.06
N PHE A 436 -11.52 10.70 -4.91
CA PHE A 436 -12.70 11.20 -5.60
C PHE A 436 -13.22 12.48 -4.89
N PRO A 437 -13.15 13.68 -5.50
CA PRO A 437 -13.27 14.94 -4.75
C PRO A 437 -14.63 15.16 -4.09
N ALA A 438 -15.71 14.65 -4.69
CA ALA A 438 -17.07 14.81 -4.14
C ALA A 438 -17.26 14.06 -2.81
N ASP A 439 -16.39 13.11 -2.50
CA ASP A 439 -16.38 12.36 -1.25
C ASP A 439 -15.55 13.05 -0.15
N GLY A 440 -14.81 14.10 -0.51
CA GLY A 440 -14.04 14.90 0.45
C GLY A 440 -12.90 14.14 1.12
N ALA A 441 -12.28 13.15 0.45
CA ALA A 441 -11.14 12.39 0.97
C ALA A 441 -11.38 11.76 2.36
N THR A 442 -12.61 11.38 2.69
CA THR A 442 -12.93 10.81 4.00
C THR A 442 -12.32 9.42 4.15
N ARG A 443 -12.09 9.03 5.41
CA ARG A 443 -11.53 7.73 5.78
C ARG A 443 -12.44 7.14 6.83
N ASP A 444 -13.48 6.47 6.36
CA ASP A 444 -14.53 5.94 7.22
C ASP A 444 -14.16 4.56 7.77
N VAL A 445 -14.47 4.32 9.04
CA VAL A 445 -14.18 3.02 9.68
C VAL A 445 -14.88 1.87 8.97
N GLY A 446 -16.13 2.05 8.52
CA GLY A 446 -16.86 1.02 7.77
C GLY A 446 -16.14 0.61 6.49
N ASN A 447 -15.82 1.59 5.63
CA ASN A 447 -15.05 1.38 4.38
C ASN A 447 -13.72 0.64 4.63
N ALA A 448 -12.97 1.08 5.63
CA ALA A 448 -11.71 0.44 6.02
C ALA A 448 -11.96 -1.01 6.49
N CYS A 449 -12.95 -1.24 7.34
CA CYS A 449 -13.29 -2.56 7.82
C CYS A 449 -13.68 -3.52 6.68
N TRP A 450 -14.47 -3.06 5.70
CA TRP A 450 -14.80 -3.83 4.50
C TRP A 450 -13.57 -4.20 3.68
N ALA A 451 -12.65 -3.27 3.45
CA ALA A 451 -11.38 -3.58 2.81
C ALA A 451 -10.61 -4.66 3.60
N GLY A 452 -10.54 -4.54 4.92
CA GLY A 452 -9.96 -5.57 5.78
C GLY A 452 -10.68 -6.93 5.68
N ILE A 453 -12.01 -6.96 5.62
CA ILE A 453 -12.80 -8.20 5.47
C ILE A 453 -12.47 -8.87 4.13
N ALA A 454 -12.42 -8.12 3.03
CA ALA A 454 -12.02 -8.65 1.73
C ALA A 454 -10.60 -9.23 1.78
N LEU A 455 -9.65 -8.50 2.36
CA LEU A 455 -8.24 -8.92 2.47
C LEU A 455 -8.06 -10.16 3.37
N THR A 456 -8.77 -10.26 4.50
CA THR A 456 -8.73 -11.47 5.34
C THR A 456 -9.28 -12.71 4.60
N ARG A 457 -10.33 -12.53 3.79
CA ARG A 457 -10.88 -13.60 2.94
C ARG A 457 -9.92 -13.98 1.81
N MET A 458 -9.29 -13.01 1.17
CA MET A 458 -8.29 -13.27 0.15
C MET A 458 -7.05 -13.97 0.71
N TYR A 459 -6.61 -13.63 1.92
CA TYR A 459 -5.59 -14.42 2.61
C TYR A 459 -6.06 -15.85 2.89
N ALA A 460 -7.29 -16.05 3.35
CA ALA A 460 -7.81 -17.39 3.59
C ALA A 460 -7.83 -18.24 2.31
N ALA A 461 -8.20 -17.65 1.17
CA ALA A 461 -8.28 -18.31 -0.13
C ALA A 461 -6.91 -18.54 -0.80
N THR A 462 -5.97 -17.59 -0.67
CA THR A 462 -4.72 -17.59 -1.46
C THR A 462 -3.45 -17.83 -0.63
N ARG A 463 -3.53 -17.65 0.69
CA ARG A 463 -2.40 -17.63 1.63
C ARG A 463 -1.33 -16.58 1.34
N GLN A 464 -1.60 -15.60 0.48
CA GLN A 464 -0.67 -14.49 0.23
C GLN A 464 -0.63 -13.55 1.44
N TYR A 465 0.48 -13.56 2.18
CA TYR A 465 0.62 -12.84 3.44
C TYR A 465 0.41 -11.33 3.31
N ARG A 466 0.67 -10.72 2.14
CA ARG A 466 0.39 -9.31 1.90
C ARG A 466 -1.04 -8.93 2.28
N TYR A 467 -2.03 -9.77 1.98
CA TYR A 467 -3.42 -9.47 2.30
C TYR A 467 -3.67 -9.48 3.81
N LEU A 468 -3.10 -10.46 4.53
CA LEU A 468 -3.19 -10.49 5.99
C LEU A 468 -2.47 -9.30 6.64
N HIS A 469 -1.28 -8.95 6.14
CA HIS A 469 -0.53 -7.79 6.61
C HIS A 469 -1.35 -6.49 6.48
N HIS A 470 -1.93 -6.24 5.31
CA HIS A 470 -2.73 -5.05 5.06
C HIS A 470 -4.02 -5.03 5.89
N ALA A 471 -4.68 -6.17 6.06
CA ALA A 471 -5.83 -6.29 6.95
C ALA A 471 -5.47 -5.97 8.42
N ILE A 472 -4.31 -6.44 8.90
CA ILE A 472 -3.78 -6.11 10.24
C ILE A 472 -3.47 -4.62 10.36
N SER A 473 -2.89 -4.00 9.33
CA SER A 473 -2.59 -2.55 9.31
C SER A 473 -3.86 -1.71 9.42
N ILE A 474 -4.89 -2.04 8.63
CA ILE A 474 -6.21 -1.40 8.69
C ILE A 474 -6.84 -1.58 10.08
N ALA A 475 -6.88 -2.82 10.58
CA ALA A 475 -7.41 -3.12 11.90
C ALA A 475 -6.65 -2.41 13.03
N GLY A 476 -5.33 -2.25 12.86
CA GLY A 476 -4.48 -1.48 13.77
C GLY A 476 -4.87 -0.01 13.81
N TRP A 477 -5.15 0.61 12.67
CA TRP A 477 -5.64 1.98 12.58
C TRP A 477 -7.01 2.14 13.26
N VAL A 478 -7.99 1.30 12.91
CA VAL A 478 -9.32 1.30 13.52
C VAL A 478 -9.21 1.14 15.05
N TYR A 479 -8.40 0.18 15.50
CA TYR A 479 -8.24 -0.10 16.92
C TYR A 479 -7.59 1.06 17.69
N LYS A 480 -6.50 1.61 17.17
CA LYS A 480 -5.69 2.63 17.88
C LYS A 480 -6.33 4.02 17.80
N GLU A 481 -6.85 4.39 16.64
CA GLU A 481 -7.27 5.77 16.38
C GLU A 481 -8.75 6.00 16.66
N HIS A 482 -9.60 4.97 16.54
CA HIS A 482 -11.05 5.14 16.56
C HIS A 482 -11.76 4.47 17.72
N ALA A 483 -11.06 3.82 18.65
CA ALA A 483 -11.71 3.23 19.83
C ALA A 483 -12.27 4.30 20.77
N SER A 484 -13.59 4.29 21.01
CA SER A 484 -14.22 5.14 22.04
C SER A 484 -14.05 4.54 23.44
N LYS A 485 -13.89 5.41 24.45
CA LYS A 485 -13.67 5.05 25.86
C LYS A 485 -14.88 5.26 26.77
N ASP A 486 -15.98 5.79 26.25
CA ASP A 486 -17.21 5.97 27.03
C ASP A 486 -17.90 4.62 27.35
N ALA A 487 -19.05 4.70 28.02
CA ALA A 487 -19.81 3.54 28.46
C ALA A 487 -20.24 2.60 27.31
N TRP A 488 -20.53 3.15 26.13
CA TRP A 488 -20.99 2.39 24.96
C TRP A 488 -19.83 1.77 24.18
N GLN A 489 -18.63 2.36 24.27
CA GLN A 489 -17.43 1.95 23.55
C GLN A 489 -17.63 1.91 22.02
N GLY A 490 -17.23 0.83 21.34
CA GLY A 490 -17.20 0.78 19.88
C GLY A 490 -16.12 1.66 19.23
N TYR A 491 -16.29 1.87 17.94
CA TYR A 491 -15.40 2.61 17.05
C TYR A 491 -16.14 3.78 16.39
N THR A 492 -15.47 4.93 16.33
CA THR A 492 -16.03 6.17 15.79
C THR A 492 -16.12 6.16 14.26
N GLY A 493 -16.72 7.21 13.69
CA GLY A 493 -17.03 7.29 12.25
C GLY A 493 -15.82 7.29 11.32
N GLY A 494 -14.62 7.52 11.84
CA GLY A 494 -13.39 7.66 11.05
C GLY A 494 -12.84 9.08 11.08
N GLU A 495 -12.25 9.51 9.98
CA GLU A 495 -11.66 10.84 9.79
C GLU A 495 -12.23 11.55 8.56
N ASP A 496 -12.32 12.87 8.61
CA ASP A 496 -12.61 13.68 7.42
C ASP A 496 -11.36 13.94 6.56
N ALA A 497 -11.50 14.80 5.54
CA ALA A 497 -10.44 15.16 4.60
C ALA A 497 -9.13 15.62 5.26
N TRP A 498 -9.24 16.22 6.45
CA TRP A 498 -8.15 16.88 7.16
C TRP A 498 -7.65 16.03 8.34
N GLY A 499 -8.05 14.76 8.41
CA GLY A 499 -7.70 13.87 9.51
C GLY A 499 -8.46 14.16 10.81
N GLN A 500 -9.51 14.99 10.80
CA GLN A 500 -10.28 15.26 12.01
C GLN A 500 -11.22 14.10 12.32
N LYS A 501 -11.14 13.60 13.56
CA LYS A 501 -11.92 12.45 14.00
C LYS A 501 -13.39 12.79 14.08
N ARG A 502 -14.21 11.97 13.44
CA ARG A 502 -15.66 11.96 13.58
C ARG A 502 -16.02 11.23 14.86
N ALA A 503 -16.60 11.93 15.84
CA ALA A 503 -16.91 11.37 17.15
C ALA A 503 -18.18 10.50 17.18
N TRP A 504 -19.06 10.64 16.19
CA TRP A 504 -20.23 9.78 16.04
C TRP A 504 -19.83 8.33 15.81
N ARG A 505 -20.73 7.40 16.12
CA ARG A 505 -20.52 5.96 15.90
C ARG A 505 -21.72 5.38 15.19
N SER A 506 -21.49 4.48 14.24
CA SER A 506 -22.56 3.75 13.56
C SER A 506 -22.56 2.28 13.99
N VAL A 507 -23.74 1.70 14.14
CA VAL A 507 -23.89 0.24 14.30
C VAL A 507 -23.31 -0.48 13.10
N GLU A 508 -23.54 0.01 11.89
CA GLU A 508 -23.02 -0.52 10.63
C GLU A 508 -21.48 -0.68 10.69
N HIS A 509 -20.77 0.43 10.91
CA HIS A 509 -19.31 0.43 11.03
C HIS A 509 -18.79 -0.51 12.12
N ASN A 510 -19.53 -0.65 13.22
CA ASN A 510 -19.13 -1.52 14.33
C ASN A 510 -19.44 -2.99 14.06
N VAL A 511 -20.46 -3.31 13.28
CA VAL A 511 -20.67 -4.67 12.76
C VAL A 511 -19.50 -5.06 11.84
N ASP A 512 -19.06 -4.14 10.98
CA ASP A 512 -17.91 -4.36 10.10
C ASP A 512 -16.62 -4.58 10.89
N ALA A 513 -16.38 -3.73 11.89
CA ALA A 513 -15.25 -3.87 12.80
C ALA A 513 -15.29 -5.20 13.55
N PHE A 514 -16.46 -5.59 14.06
CA PHE A 514 -16.65 -6.89 14.72
C PHE A 514 -16.25 -8.05 13.81
N ALA A 515 -16.70 -8.03 12.55
CA ALA A 515 -16.39 -9.08 11.58
C ALA A 515 -14.90 -9.11 11.20
N LEU A 516 -14.28 -7.95 10.92
CA LEU A 516 -12.85 -7.85 10.66
C LEU A 516 -12.01 -8.41 11.82
N PHE A 517 -12.28 -7.95 13.05
CA PHE A 517 -11.52 -8.41 14.21
C PHE A 517 -11.76 -9.90 14.51
N THR A 518 -12.97 -10.41 14.26
CA THR A 518 -13.26 -11.86 14.37
C THR A 518 -12.46 -12.66 13.35
N ASN A 519 -12.37 -12.19 12.10
CA ASN A 519 -11.54 -12.82 11.08
C ASN A 519 -10.06 -12.80 11.46
N LEU A 520 -9.54 -11.67 11.94
CA LEU A 520 -8.15 -11.56 12.35
C LEU A 520 -7.82 -12.46 13.54
N TYR A 521 -8.73 -12.58 14.53
CA TYR A 521 -8.53 -13.54 15.61
C TYR A 521 -8.42 -14.97 15.09
N ARG A 522 -9.29 -15.38 14.15
CA ARG A 522 -9.22 -16.73 13.56
C ARG A 522 -7.93 -16.96 12.77
N LEU A 523 -7.44 -15.95 12.08
CA LEU A 523 -6.24 -16.06 11.24
C LEU A 523 -4.93 -15.95 12.01
N THR A 524 -4.88 -15.18 13.10
CA THR A 524 -3.64 -14.92 13.85
C THR A 524 -3.61 -15.48 15.26
N SER A 525 -4.75 -15.91 15.80
CA SER A 525 -4.93 -16.36 17.18
C SER A 525 -4.56 -15.32 18.25
N GLU A 526 -4.43 -14.04 17.90
CA GLU A 526 -4.05 -12.99 18.85
C GLU A 526 -5.24 -12.50 19.66
N ALA A 527 -5.16 -12.63 20.99
CA ALA A 527 -6.23 -12.26 21.92
C ALA A 527 -6.67 -10.77 21.85
N ARG A 528 -5.79 -9.87 21.38
CA ARG A 528 -6.14 -8.46 21.18
C ARG A 528 -7.32 -8.28 20.22
N TRP A 529 -7.44 -9.15 19.23
CA TRP A 529 -8.52 -9.07 18.24
C TRP A 529 -9.86 -9.50 18.83
N VAL A 530 -9.87 -10.42 19.79
CA VAL A 530 -11.07 -10.75 20.59
C VAL A 530 -11.53 -9.53 21.39
N ALA A 531 -10.61 -8.85 22.08
CA ALA A 531 -10.94 -7.65 22.84
C ALA A 531 -11.48 -6.51 21.96
N ALA A 532 -10.92 -6.37 20.75
CA ALA A 532 -11.37 -5.40 19.75
C ALA A 532 -12.78 -5.74 19.21
N ALA A 533 -13.04 -7.00 18.85
CA ALA A 533 -14.37 -7.45 18.45
C ALA A 533 -15.41 -7.22 19.55
N GLN A 534 -15.08 -7.57 20.81
CA GLN A 534 -15.97 -7.33 21.94
C GLN A 534 -16.27 -5.85 22.18
N ARG A 535 -15.32 -4.95 21.87
CA ARG A 535 -15.53 -3.49 21.94
C ARG A 535 -16.60 -3.04 20.95
N ALA A 536 -16.51 -3.48 19.70
CA ALA A 536 -17.54 -3.22 18.69
C ALA A 536 -18.90 -3.80 19.10
N GLN A 537 -18.91 -5.07 19.55
CA GLN A 537 -20.12 -5.75 19.99
C GLN A 537 -20.86 -5.01 21.10
N ARG A 538 -20.16 -4.37 22.03
CA ARG A 538 -20.77 -3.59 23.13
C ARG A 538 -21.62 -2.43 22.61
N LEU A 539 -21.14 -1.67 21.64
CA LEU A 539 -21.93 -0.61 21.02
C LEU A 539 -23.16 -1.17 20.31
N VAL A 540 -22.98 -2.22 19.50
CA VAL A 540 -24.08 -2.82 18.74
C VAL A 540 -25.19 -3.31 19.67
N LYS A 541 -24.83 -4.00 20.77
CA LYS A 541 -25.79 -4.43 21.78
C LYS A 541 -26.47 -3.26 22.49
N ALA A 542 -25.76 -2.16 22.74
CA ALA A 542 -26.35 -0.97 23.34
C ALA A 542 -27.38 -0.30 22.43
N CYS A 543 -27.24 -0.43 21.11
CA CYS A 543 -28.17 0.13 20.13
C CYS A 543 -29.40 -0.75 19.88
N TYR A 544 -29.48 -1.93 20.50
CA TYR A 544 -30.66 -2.80 20.41
C TYR A 544 -31.73 -2.33 21.41
N VAL A 545 -32.88 -1.89 20.90
CA VAL A 545 -33.96 -1.33 21.72
C VAL A 545 -34.99 -2.41 22.12
N PRO A 546 -35.74 -2.23 23.23
CA PRO A 546 -36.72 -3.21 23.72
C PRO A 546 -37.79 -3.63 22.69
N GLU A 547 -38.10 -2.75 21.74
CA GLU A 547 -39.04 -2.98 20.64
C GLU A 547 -38.54 -3.98 19.60
N GLY A 548 -37.29 -4.47 19.73
CA GLY A 548 -36.79 -5.59 18.96
C GLY A 548 -36.01 -5.22 17.70
N TYR A 549 -35.48 -4.00 17.61
CA TYR A 549 -34.69 -3.53 16.47
C TYR A 549 -33.47 -2.73 16.93
N TYR A 550 -32.59 -2.38 15.99
CA TYR A 550 -31.39 -1.58 16.25
C TYR A 550 -31.55 -0.15 15.75
N VAL A 551 -31.14 0.82 16.54
CA VAL A 551 -30.99 2.22 16.10
C VAL A 551 -29.64 2.45 15.42
N THR A 552 -29.47 3.53 14.66
CA THR A 552 -28.28 3.73 13.80
C THR A 552 -26.93 3.79 14.53
N GLY A 553 -26.91 4.11 15.83
CA GLY A 553 -25.68 4.36 16.59
C GLY A 553 -25.80 5.59 17.49
N THR A 554 -24.74 6.41 17.56
CA THR A 554 -24.72 7.66 18.35
C THR A 554 -24.58 8.90 17.46
N GLY A 555 -25.05 10.04 17.95
CA GLY A 555 -24.62 11.34 17.42
C GLY A 555 -23.17 11.67 17.78
N VAL A 556 -22.77 12.93 17.66
CA VAL A 556 -21.43 13.42 18.09
C VAL A 556 -21.23 13.27 19.61
N SER A 557 -22.32 13.18 20.37
CA SER A 557 -22.32 12.84 21.80
C SER A 557 -22.47 11.34 22.06
N ASP A 558 -22.44 10.94 23.32
CA ASP A 558 -22.71 9.58 23.79
C ASP A 558 -24.21 9.23 23.86
N VAL A 559 -25.06 9.97 23.15
CA VAL A 559 -26.50 9.72 23.09
C VAL A 559 -26.82 8.84 21.88
N LEU A 560 -27.54 7.75 22.12
CA LEU A 560 -28.06 6.89 21.07
C LEU A 560 -29.04 7.66 20.17
N ASN A 561 -28.84 7.59 18.86
CA ASN A 561 -29.68 8.25 17.88
C ASN A 561 -30.89 7.39 17.53
N ALA A 562 -31.97 7.51 18.30
CA ALA A 562 -33.21 6.78 18.08
C ALA A 562 -34.03 7.26 16.87
N GLY A 563 -33.67 8.41 16.28
CA GLY A 563 -34.43 9.01 15.17
C GLY A 563 -34.15 8.36 13.80
N VAL A 564 -33.07 7.59 13.68
CA VAL A 564 -32.64 6.97 12.42
C VAL A 564 -32.55 5.46 12.62
N VAL A 565 -33.31 4.72 11.80
CA VAL A 565 -33.41 3.24 11.85
C VAL A 565 -33.15 2.67 10.45
N PRO A 566 -31.88 2.41 10.11
CA PRO A 566 -31.47 1.83 8.83
C PRO A 566 -31.77 0.33 8.71
N ALA A 567 -31.91 -0.15 7.48
CA ALA A 567 -32.17 -1.56 7.15
C ALA A 567 -30.91 -2.45 7.23
N ASP A 568 -29.76 -1.93 6.80
CA ASP A 568 -28.44 -2.59 6.92
C ASP A 568 -28.12 -2.96 8.39
N VAL A 569 -28.38 -2.05 9.33
CA VAL A 569 -28.19 -2.26 10.77
C VAL A 569 -29.07 -3.40 11.31
N GLN A 570 -30.23 -3.69 10.71
CA GLN A 570 -31.05 -4.84 11.12
C GLN A 570 -30.54 -6.17 10.56
N THR A 571 -29.90 -6.12 9.38
CA THR A 571 -29.57 -7.30 8.57
C THR A 571 -28.12 -7.71 8.76
N TRP A 572 -27.17 -6.78 8.70
CA TRP A 572 -25.75 -7.03 8.86
C TRP A 572 -25.40 -7.46 10.29
N THR A 573 -26.11 -6.95 11.30
CA THR A 573 -26.00 -7.46 12.68
C THR A 573 -26.35 -8.96 12.76
N ALA A 574 -27.40 -9.39 12.04
CA ALA A 574 -27.79 -10.79 11.96
C ALA A 574 -26.77 -11.62 11.16
N LEU A 575 -26.29 -11.12 10.02
CA LEU A 575 -25.29 -11.78 9.17
C LEU A 575 -23.94 -11.98 9.87
N ALA A 576 -23.50 -11.01 10.67
CA ALA A 576 -22.28 -11.13 11.49
C ALA A 576 -22.47 -11.96 12.77
N GLY A 577 -23.72 -12.19 13.19
CA GLY A 577 -24.00 -12.89 14.45
C GLY A 577 -23.48 -12.13 15.67
N VAL A 578 -23.38 -10.81 15.60
CA VAL A 578 -22.81 -9.97 16.67
C VAL A 578 -23.70 -9.95 17.92
N ASN A 579 -25.02 -10.11 17.76
CA ASN A 579 -25.96 -10.20 18.87
C ASN A 579 -27.07 -11.24 18.55
N PRO A 580 -26.77 -12.54 18.67
CA PRO A 580 -27.67 -13.62 18.23
C PRO A 580 -29.08 -13.55 18.81
N ALA A 581 -29.21 -13.08 20.06
CA ALA A 581 -30.50 -12.95 20.74
C ALA A 581 -31.45 -11.93 20.08
N GLY A 582 -30.91 -10.93 19.37
CA GLY A 582 -31.69 -9.90 18.69
C GLY A 582 -31.92 -10.15 17.19
N ASN A 583 -31.33 -11.20 16.61
CA ASN A 583 -31.33 -11.38 15.16
C ASN A 583 -32.74 -11.65 14.60
N ALA A 584 -33.49 -12.56 15.21
CA ALA A 584 -34.82 -12.93 14.69
C ALA A 584 -35.83 -11.77 14.81
N SER A 585 -35.78 -11.02 15.91
CA SER A 585 -36.64 -9.85 16.14
C SER A 585 -36.30 -8.69 15.21
N SER A 586 -35.01 -8.38 14.97
CA SER A 586 -34.62 -7.30 14.07
C SER A 586 -35.02 -7.59 12.62
N LEU A 587 -34.92 -8.86 12.19
CA LEU A 587 -35.35 -9.29 10.86
C LEU A 587 -36.88 -9.30 10.72
N ARG A 588 -37.65 -9.61 11.77
CA ARG A 588 -39.11 -9.43 11.77
C ARG A 588 -39.50 -7.97 11.67
N PHE A 589 -38.85 -7.10 12.46
CA PHE A 589 -39.05 -5.66 12.38
C PHE A 589 -38.76 -5.14 10.97
N LEU A 590 -37.69 -5.61 10.33
CA LEU A 590 -37.36 -5.27 8.96
C LEU A 590 -38.50 -5.63 7.98
N LEU A 591 -38.99 -6.87 8.04
CA LEU A 591 -40.11 -7.32 7.22
C LEU A 591 -41.36 -6.45 7.44
N ASP A 592 -41.69 -6.16 8.70
CA ASP A 592 -42.92 -5.47 9.06
C ASP A 592 -42.89 -3.96 8.72
N ARG A 593 -41.71 -3.32 8.80
CA ARG A 593 -41.61 -1.84 8.82
C ARG A 593 -40.83 -1.26 7.64
N LEU A 594 -39.92 -2.04 7.05
CA LEU A 594 -39.00 -1.56 6.02
C LEU A 594 -39.31 -2.12 4.63
N SER A 595 -40.12 -3.18 4.53
CA SER A 595 -40.65 -3.66 3.26
C SER A 595 -41.36 -2.56 2.47
N THR A 596 -41.16 -2.54 1.16
CA THR A 596 -41.77 -1.58 0.24
C THR A 596 -41.87 -2.15 -1.17
N THR A 597 -42.53 -1.42 -2.06
CA THR A 597 -42.59 -1.72 -3.49
C THR A 597 -42.30 -0.48 -4.30
N THR A 598 -41.55 -0.61 -5.38
CA THR A 598 -41.20 0.49 -6.28
C THR A 598 -41.15 -0.02 -7.70
N ALA A 599 -41.82 0.67 -8.62
CA ALA A 599 -41.93 0.28 -10.04
C ALA A 599 -42.38 -1.19 -10.26
N GLY A 600 -43.23 -1.73 -9.37
CA GLY A 600 -43.71 -3.11 -9.45
C GLY A 600 -42.78 -4.18 -8.83
N PHE A 601 -41.66 -3.77 -8.24
CA PHE A 601 -40.70 -4.67 -7.59
C PHE A 601 -40.75 -4.53 -6.07
N ALA A 602 -40.77 -5.67 -5.38
CA ALA A 602 -40.72 -5.73 -3.92
C ALA A 602 -39.27 -5.62 -3.42
N GLY A 603 -39.07 -4.97 -2.29
CA GLY A 603 -37.75 -4.80 -1.66
C GLY A 603 -37.86 -4.08 -0.32
N PHE A 604 -36.76 -3.49 0.12
CA PHE A 604 -36.68 -2.74 1.38
C PHE A 604 -36.23 -1.31 1.15
N LYS A 605 -36.75 -0.41 1.98
CA LYS A 605 -36.26 0.97 2.11
C LYS A 605 -34.90 0.98 2.80
N PHE A 606 -34.06 1.96 2.48
CA PHE A 606 -32.76 2.12 3.15
C PHE A 606 -32.91 2.34 4.67
N ALA A 607 -33.87 3.16 5.09
CA ALA A 607 -34.20 3.38 6.49
C ALA A 607 -35.71 3.55 6.70
N LEU A 608 -36.15 3.58 7.96
CA LEU A 608 -37.56 3.66 8.33
C LEU A 608 -38.23 4.91 7.77
N ALA A 609 -37.51 6.03 7.80
CA ALA A 609 -37.90 7.32 7.22
C ALA A 609 -37.52 7.48 5.74
N GLY A 610 -36.96 6.44 5.12
CA GLY A 610 -36.59 6.43 3.70
C GLY A 610 -37.76 6.12 2.77
N GLU A 611 -37.50 6.22 1.47
CA GLU A 611 -38.48 6.01 0.41
C GLU A 611 -37.89 5.14 -0.70
N GLY A 612 -38.72 4.30 -1.31
CA GLY A 612 -38.34 3.47 -2.44
C GLY A 612 -37.53 2.22 -2.07
N VAL A 613 -37.48 1.25 -2.98
CA VAL A 613 -36.61 0.07 -2.86
C VAL A 613 -35.15 0.50 -3.07
N GLN A 614 -34.24 0.08 -2.19
CA GLN A 614 -32.79 0.13 -2.41
C GLN A 614 -32.26 -1.32 -2.46
N ASN A 615 -31.61 -1.69 -3.56
CA ASN A 615 -31.36 -3.10 -3.88
C ASN A 615 -30.18 -3.72 -3.13
N GLU A 616 -29.26 -2.92 -2.61
CA GLU A 616 -28.15 -3.42 -1.78
C GLU A 616 -28.66 -3.90 -0.42
N VAL A 617 -29.43 -3.05 0.29
CA VAL A 617 -30.06 -3.43 1.56
C VAL A 617 -31.10 -4.53 1.34
N THR A 618 -31.77 -4.55 0.18
CA THR A 618 -32.68 -5.64 -0.17
C THR A 618 -31.94 -6.97 -0.31
N ALA A 619 -30.81 -6.98 -1.02
CA ALA A 619 -29.98 -8.18 -1.16
C ALA A 619 -29.39 -8.66 0.18
N GLY A 620 -28.91 -7.74 1.02
CA GLY A 620 -28.47 -8.06 2.38
C GLY A 620 -29.60 -8.62 3.25
N ALA A 621 -30.81 -8.05 3.13
CA ALA A 621 -32.00 -8.51 3.84
C ALA A 621 -32.41 -9.94 3.48
N VAL A 622 -32.53 -10.23 2.18
CA VAL A 622 -32.96 -11.57 1.75
C VAL A 622 -31.95 -12.64 2.13
N MET A 623 -30.65 -12.32 2.09
CA MET A 623 -29.60 -13.21 2.59
C MET A 623 -29.78 -13.48 4.10
N ALA A 624 -29.96 -12.44 4.90
CA ALA A 624 -30.11 -12.57 6.35
C ALA A 624 -31.35 -13.37 6.72
N LEU A 625 -32.48 -13.10 6.07
CA LEU A 625 -33.73 -13.83 6.24
C LEU A 625 -33.59 -15.31 5.85
N HIS A 626 -32.97 -15.58 4.69
CA HIS A 626 -32.74 -16.94 4.22
C HIS A 626 -31.88 -17.77 5.17
N LEU A 627 -30.78 -17.19 5.65
CA LEU A 627 -29.83 -17.84 6.55
C LEU A 627 -30.38 -18.02 7.96
N MET A 628 -31.33 -17.18 8.39
CA MET A 628 -32.04 -17.36 9.66
C MET A 628 -32.90 -18.64 9.65
N GLY A 629 -33.45 -19.01 8.48
CA GLY A 629 -34.28 -20.20 8.33
C GLY A 629 -35.72 -20.01 8.81
N GLY A 630 -36.50 -21.10 8.82
CA GLY A 630 -37.89 -21.10 9.27
C GLY A 630 -38.81 -20.19 8.46
N ASP A 631 -39.77 -19.58 9.14
CA ASP A 631 -40.75 -18.62 8.60
C ASP A 631 -40.08 -17.41 7.92
N LEU A 632 -38.93 -16.97 8.44
CA LEU A 632 -38.17 -15.86 7.87
C LEU A 632 -37.54 -16.22 6.52
N ARG A 633 -37.10 -17.46 6.32
CA ARG A 633 -36.62 -17.93 5.02
C ARG A 633 -37.74 -17.92 3.98
N ASP A 634 -38.91 -18.43 4.35
CA ASP A 634 -40.07 -18.45 3.45
C ASP A 634 -40.51 -17.02 3.09
N GLY A 635 -40.43 -16.09 4.06
CA GLY A 635 -40.66 -14.66 3.84
C GLY A 635 -39.65 -13.99 2.91
N ALA A 636 -38.47 -14.57 2.66
CA ALA A 636 -37.44 -14.00 1.79
C ALA A 636 -37.69 -14.26 0.29
N GLU A 637 -38.37 -15.35 -0.06
CA GLU A 637 -38.49 -15.84 -1.45
C GLU A 637 -39.09 -14.80 -2.42
N PRO A 638 -40.18 -14.07 -2.09
CA PRO A 638 -40.74 -13.04 -2.99
C PRO A 638 -39.74 -11.93 -3.35
N TYR A 639 -38.81 -11.63 -2.45
CA TYR A 639 -37.79 -10.60 -2.65
C TYR A 639 -36.60 -11.13 -3.46
N PHE A 640 -36.25 -12.42 -3.35
CA PHE A 640 -35.31 -13.06 -4.27
C PHE A 640 -35.83 -13.01 -5.70
N ASP A 641 -37.09 -13.40 -5.91
CA ASP A 641 -37.73 -13.35 -7.23
C ASP A 641 -37.75 -11.92 -7.78
N SER A 642 -38.03 -10.94 -6.91
CA SER A 642 -37.96 -9.52 -7.27
C SER A 642 -36.57 -9.10 -7.73
N LEU A 643 -35.50 -9.43 -6.98
CA LEU A 643 -34.11 -9.09 -7.35
C LEU A 643 -33.71 -9.74 -8.68
N VAL A 644 -34.06 -11.01 -8.91
CA VAL A 644 -33.75 -11.70 -10.17
C VAL A 644 -34.50 -11.06 -11.34
N ARG A 645 -35.80 -10.76 -11.19
CA ARG A 645 -36.59 -10.08 -12.23
C ARG A 645 -36.07 -8.68 -12.55
N GLN A 646 -35.64 -7.94 -11.55
CA GLN A 646 -35.11 -6.58 -11.74
C GLN A 646 -33.91 -6.53 -12.69
N GLN A 647 -33.09 -7.58 -12.78
CA GLN A 647 -31.97 -7.63 -13.73
C GLN A 647 -32.41 -7.43 -15.19
N LEU A 648 -33.64 -7.84 -15.53
CA LEU A 648 -34.16 -7.81 -16.90
C LEU A 648 -35.24 -6.74 -17.10
N GLU A 649 -36.05 -6.49 -16.07
CA GLU A 649 -37.28 -5.72 -16.20
C GLU A 649 -37.22 -4.33 -15.54
N ALA A 650 -36.24 -4.06 -14.66
CA ALA A 650 -36.21 -2.80 -13.94
C ALA A 650 -35.89 -1.60 -14.84
N PRO A 651 -36.53 -0.44 -14.64
CA PRO A 651 -36.12 0.80 -15.29
C PRO A 651 -34.63 1.08 -15.06
N GLY A 652 -33.89 1.42 -16.12
CA GLY A 652 -32.46 1.71 -16.05
C GLY A 652 -31.54 0.48 -16.06
N THR A 653 -32.09 -0.75 -16.06
CA THR A 653 -31.28 -1.95 -16.22
C THR A 653 -30.60 -2.00 -17.60
N VAL A 654 -29.44 -2.65 -17.63
CA VAL A 654 -28.68 -2.98 -18.85
C VAL A 654 -28.75 -4.47 -19.18
N GLY A 655 -29.72 -5.20 -18.60
CA GLY A 655 -29.85 -6.66 -18.77
C GLY A 655 -28.76 -7.47 -18.06
N ALA A 656 -27.89 -6.80 -17.29
CA ALA A 656 -26.81 -7.36 -16.50
C ALA A 656 -26.63 -6.55 -15.21
N GLY A 657 -26.29 -7.21 -14.11
CA GLY A 657 -26.23 -6.59 -12.79
C GLY A 657 -27.58 -6.04 -12.30
N LEU A 658 -27.55 -5.26 -11.23
CA LEU A 658 -28.70 -4.62 -10.62
C LEU A 658 -28.53 -3.10 -10.61
N VAL A 659 -29.63 -2.39 -10.81
CA VAL A 659 -29.74 -0.96 -10.51
C VAL A 659 -29.71 -0.73 -9.00
N ALA A 660 -29.25 0.44 -8.53
CA ALA A 660 -29.29 0.74 -7.09
C ALA A 660 -30.73 0.81 -6.54
N THR A 661 -31.65 1.29 -7.37
CA THR A 661 -33.10 1.28 -7.11
C THR A 661 -33.87 1.09 -8.42
N PRO A 662 -35.02 0.40 -8.44
CA PRO A 662 -35.89 0.34 -9.63
C PRO A 662 -36.71 1.62 -9.86
N GLY A 663 -36.77 2.54 -8.89
CA GLY A 663 -37.42 3.84 -9.02
C GLY A 663 -36.45 4.91 -9.53
N VAL A 664 -36.96 6.05 -10.00
CA VAL A 664 -36.10 7.18 -10.43
C VAL A 664 -35.08 7.55 -9.36
N GLU A 665 -35.54 7.58 -8.11
CA GLU A 665 -34.70 7.71 -6.93
C GLU A 665 -35.27 6.90 -5.76
N ALA A 666 -34.40 6.53 -4.82
CA ALA A 666 -34.73 6.05 -3.50
C ALA A 666 -34.02 6.92 -2.46
N LYS A 667 -34.77 7.47 -1.51
CA LYS A 667 -34.25 8.40 -0.50
C LYS A 667 -33.90 7.64 0.77
N THR A 668 -32.76 7.96 1.37
CA THR A 668 -32.37 7.34 2.65
C THR A 668 -33.17 7.86 3.83
N GLY A 669 -33.79 9.04 3.70
CA GLY A 669 -34.66 9.63 4.71
C GLY A 669 -33.94 10.64 5.60
N ALA A 670 -34.73 11.33 6.43
CA ALA A 670 -34.24 12.41 7.29
C ALA A 670 -33.13 11.93 8.25
N GLY A 671 -32.04 12.70 8.33
CA GLY A 671 -30.87 12.40 9.17
C GLY A 671 -29.76 11.64 8.45
N LEU A 672 -30.01 11.18 7.23
CA LEU A 672 -29.02 10.63 6.30
C LEU A 672 -28.92 11.52 5.04
N ASP A 673 -30.07 11.86 4.45
CA ASP A 673 -30.24 12.94 3.47
C ASP A 673 -29.45 12.78 2.13
N TRP A 674 -29.30 11.55 1.63
CA TRP A 674 -28.85 11.27 0.26
C TRP A 674 -29.83 10.35 -0.51
N SER A 675 -29.61 10.22 -1.82
CA SER A 675 -30.45 9.42 -2.72
C SER A 675 -29.63 8.40 -3.52
N TYR A 676 -30.23 7.26 -3.80
CA TYR A 676 -29.80 6.31 -4.82
C TYR A 676 -30.64 6.49 -6.08
N PHE A 677 -30.07 6.18 -7.25
CA PHE A 677 -30.72 6.37 -8.55
C PHE A 677 -30.88 5.03 -9.29
N ASN A 678 -31.71 4.99 -10.33
CA ASN A 678 -31.93 3.81 -11.17
C ASN A 678 -30.77 3.45 -12.10
N TRP A 679 -29.54 3.56 -11.61
CA TRP A 679 -28.35 3.27 -12.38
C TRP A 679 -27.77 1.94 -11.94
N PRO A 680 -27.28 1.11 -12.88
CA PRO A 680 -26.57 -0.12 -12.53
C PRO A 680 -25.43 0.17 -11.55
N HIS A 681 -25.37 -0.64 -10.49
CA HIS A 681 -24.60 -0.36 -9.28
C HIS A 681 -23.80 -1.59 -8.84
N ALA A 682 -22.51 -1.40 -8.57
CA ALA A 682 -21.59 -2.48 -8.22
C ALA A 682 -21.99 -3.18 -6.91
N ALA A 683 -22.19 -2.45 -5.81
CA ALA A 683 -22.57 -3.07 -4.54
C ALA A 683 -23.93 -3.80 -4.62
N SER A 684 -24.97 -3.22 -5.23
CA SER A 684 -26.27 -3.88 -5.39
C SER A 684 -26.17 -5.20 -6.17
N SER A 685 -25.30 -5.23 -7.19
CA SER A 685 -25.06 -6.43 -7.99
C SER A 685 -24.29 -7.49 -7.21
N ALA A 686 -23.20 -7.10 -6.55
CA ALA A 686 -22.35 -8.00 -5.78
C ALA A 686 -23.11 -8.61 -4.59
N TRP A 687 -23.86 -7.80 -3.84
CA TRP A 687 -24.71 -8.30 -2.74
C TRP A 687 -25.79 -9.26 -3.22
N THR A 688 -26.46 -8.96 -4.34
CA THR A 688 -27.45 -9.88 -4.92
C THR A 688 -26.80 -11.21 -5.28
N GLY A 689 -25.61 -11.17 -5.88
CA GLY A 689 -24.86 -12.36 -6.24
C GLY A 689 -24.46 -13.18 -5.02
N LEU A 690 -23.94 -12.53 -3.97
CA LEU A 690 -23.63 -13.18 -2.69
C LEU A 690 -24.90 -13.80 -2.06
N ALA A 691 -26.04 -13.10 -2.11
CA ALA A 691 -27.30 -13.60 -1.56
C ALA A 691 -27.80 -14.85 -2.30
N LEU A 692 -27.68 -14.86 -3.64
CA LEU A 692 -28.01 -16.02 -4.45
C LEU A 692 -27.08 -17.21 -4.15
N LEU A 693 -25.78 -16.98 -4.02
CA LEU A 693 -24.82 -18.02 -3.63
C LEU A 693 -25.09 -18.56 -2.21
N ALA A 694 -25.52 -17.69 -1.29
CA ALA A 694 -25.81 -18.04 0.09
C ALA A 694 -27.00 -19.00 0.25
N ARG A 695 -27.83 -19.18 -0.80
CA ARG A 695 -28.89 -20.19 -0.81
C ARG A 695 -28.35 -21.61 -0.76
N ASP A 696 -27.21 -21.82 -1.41
CA ASP A 696 -26.56 -23.13 -1.51
C ASP A 696 -25.36 -23.26 -0.55
N ASP A 697 -24.65 -22.15 -0.30
CA ASP A 697 -23.47 -22.13 0.56
C ASP A 697 -23.45 -20.90 1.47
N ALA A 698 -23.77 -21.11 2.75
CA ALA A 698 -23.77 -20.05 3.77
C ALA A 698 -22.41 -19.33 3.91
N ARG A 699 -21.30 -19.89 3.41
CA ARG A 699 -19.98 -19.22 3.40
C ARG A 699 -19.92 -18.02 2.44
N ALA A 700 -20.88 -17.91 1.52
CA ALA A 700 -21.05 -16.71 0.69
C ALA A 700 -21.51 -15.48 1.48
N ASN A 701 -21.98 -15.64 2.72
CA ASN A 701 -22.20 -14.51 3.61
C ASN A 701 -20.86 -13.77 3.87
N PRO A 702 -20.71 -12.48 3.48
CA PRO A 702 -19.46 -11.74 3.63
C PRO A 702 -19.04 -11.52 5.10
N TYR A 703 -20.00 -11.58 6.03
CA TYR A 703 -19.76 -11.47 7.46
C TYR A 703 -19.49 -12.80 8.17
N ALA A 704 -19.72 -13.94 7.50
CA ALA A 704 -19.35 -15.24 8.07
C ALA A 704 -17.85 -15.25 8.37
N PRO A 705 -17.40 -15.73 9.54
CA PRO A 705 -15.99 -15.59 9.82
C PRO A 705 -15.17 -16.60 9.01
N VAL A 706 -13.97 -16.19 8.58
CA VAL A 706 -13.08 -17.00 7.74
C VAL A 706 -12.66 -18.30 8.45
N GLY A 707 -12.63 -19.43 7.74
CA GLY A 707 -12.32 -20.74 8.33
C GLY A 707 -12.85 -21.89 7.50
#